data_AF-A0A6L3AEI4-F1
#
_entry.id   AF-A0A6L3AEI4-F1
#
_cell.length_a   1.000
_cell.length_b   1.000
_cell.length_c   1.000
_cell.angle_alpha   90.00
_cell.angle_beta   90.00
_cell.angle_gamma   90.00
#
_symmetry.space_group_name_H-M   'P 1'
#
loop_
_entity.id
_entity.type
_entity.pdbx_description
1 polymer ?
#
loop_
_entity_poly.entity_id
_entity_poly.type
_entity_poly.pdbx_seq_one_letter_code
_entity_poly.pdbx_strand_id
1 'polypeptide(L)'
;MSDPVRIGGFFSTFDTEAIISQLVKVRQVRLDKLNVEVARADARKAAVADLVTRFSSLLSKVKALSSSTSASGKSTAVSGTGVTAAADPSASTGSFTVDVTRLATGTRASGSAITAALDAVSPMDQANFQTTPTNGTFTIATVGGGSATIKVGAQAVNSAALLNASNFATAVTSGTFTIATSGGGPAVINVDVATQSLDDIVTAINGSGIGVTATIANDAYGRANTLSLTSTNGDITLGDSGDTSNFLTATNLSGSTGTTTRTATAPMSQKMSLNHVIAEINASGVGITASVTNDGNGKANILSLSAATSITLGNATDTSNFLSATNILASPGTLTRASTRGIARMNPSEAMADASWQGGPPAAGAHSFTINGVTINYDTSTDSLTNVLNRINSSSAGVTASYDAVGDTIILQQTETGSMPITLADDGAGGDFLSKTGLLAATQTLGENAEYSINGGAAQYSDSNTVLAQPGVTLTLTALTGAGTPATVTVNQDVNSPTTAIKAFVAEFNNVMTAIDSLTRADGSKTNNQSGLLSGDASIRQLKSTLRGFLTGTGQNVPGNFTSMSQVGLSFGAVGSTVGTTNTLLFDESKFAAALASDPVSVQSFLSSFTLSASLAPAGTGSISAISGTYTGTKAGSYAITDDGSGNLTAVFTPADGGPTTTSNATVIANGSTTSLIPGMTVSIGPVLQAGNHTVTVAASSASVVRQIETFLENQAGAGGMLTLREDAYEAVSNDIQARMDNIQERIDREMDNLRRKFSLMEQAQARAQSIMAALQQAMVKVSSSSSQ
;
A
#
# COMPACT_ATOMS: atom_id res chain seq x y z
N MET A 1 81.23 -33.08 49.24
CA MET A 1 81.99 -33.29 47.99
C MET A 1 81.03 -33.89 46.97
N SER A 2 80.96 -33.28 45.78
CA SER A 2 80.38 -33.81 44.51
C SER A 2 78.87 -34.16 44.57
N ASP A 3 77.98 -33.56 43.79
CA ASP A 3 78.11 -33.08 42.41
C ASP A 3 77.40 -31.74 42.16
N PRO A 4 78.01 -30.82 41.39
CA PRO A 4 77.26 -29.76 40.74
C PRO A 4 76.38 -30.39 39.66
N VAL A 5 75.06 -30.31 39.86
CA VAL A 5 74.08 -30.52 38.79
C VAL A 5 74.50 -29.63 37.62
N ARG A 6 75.01 -30.25 36.56
CA ARG A 6 75.20 -29.60 35.27
C ARG A 6 73.81 -29.21 34.78
N ILE A 7 73.44 -27.95 34.96
CA ILE A 7 72.33 -27.32 34.24
C ILE A 7 72.79 -27.12 32.79
N GLY A 8 72.87 -28.22 32.05
CA GLY A 8 73.08 -28.25 30.61
C GLY A 8 71.87 -28.93 29.98
N GLY A 9 70.89 -28.14 29.55
CA GLY A 9 69.71 -28.66 28.84
C GLY A 9 68.36 -28.02 29.19
N PHE A 10 68.26 -27.14 30.19
CA PHE A 10 66.97 -26.59 30.65
C PHE A 10 66.35 -25.51 29.74
N PHE A 11 67.04 -25.07 28.67
CA PHE A 11 66.67 -23.84 27.94
C PHE A 11 66.39 -24.03 26.44
N SER A 12 66.39 -25.25 25.90
CA SER A 12 65.91 -25.47 24.53
C SER A 12 64.40 -25.73 24.55
N THR A 13 63.64 -24.75 24.06
CA THR A 13 62.17 -24.70 23.90
C THR A 13 61.34 -24.50 25.18
N PHE A 14 61.50 -23.34 25.84
CA PHE A 14 60.45 -22.81 26.72
C PHE A 14 59.34 -22.22 25.83
N ASP A 15 58.21 -22.91 25.72
CA ASP A 15 57.01 -22.39 25.06
C ASP A 15 56.29 -21.45 26.04
N THR A 16 56.67 -20.17 25.98
CA THR A 16 56.14 -19.10 26.84
C THR A 16 54.64 -18.90 26.63
N GLU A 17 54.14 -19.07 25.41
CA GLU A 17 52.71 -19.00 25.09
C GLU A 17 51.94 -20.19 25.68
N ALA A 18 52.50 -21.40 25.73
CA ALA A 18 51.87 -22.54 26.40
C ALA A 18 51.66 -22.30 27.91
N ILE A 19 52.61 -21.67 28.60
CA ILE A 19 52.50 -21.36 30.04
C ILE A 19 51.48 -20.24 30.27
N ILE A 20 51.51 -19.18 29.46
CA ILE A 20 50.50 -18.10 29.50
C ILE A 20 49.10 -18.72 29.28
N SER A 21 48.95 -19.62 28.31
CA SER A 21 47.69 -20.32 28.03
C SER A 21 47.22 -21.18 29.22
N GLN A 22 48.11 -21.94 29.88
CA GLN A 22 47.74 -22.73 31.06
C GLN A 22 47.30 -21.86 32.25
N LEU A 23 47.93 -20.70 32.46
CA LEU A 23 47.57 -19.79 33.54
C LEU A 23 46.23 -19.08 33.27
N VAL A 24 45.95 -18.76 32.01
CA VAL A 24 44.67 -18.21 31.55
C VAL A 24 43.55 -19.24 31.69
N LYS A 25 43.80 -20.52 31.35
CA LYS A 25 42.82 -21.61 31.49
C LYS A 25 42.27 -21.76 32.91
N VAL A 26 43.10 -21.63 33.94
CA VAL A 26 42.65 -21.69 35.35
C VAL A 26 41.66 -20.57 35.68
N ARG A 27 41.81 -19.40 35.06
CA ARG A 27 40.93 -18.24 35.25
C ARG A 27 39.67 -18.33 34.39
N GLN A 28 39.76 -18.93 33.20
CA GLN A 28 38.62 -19.25 32.34
C GLN A 28 37.59 -20.14 33.05
N VAL A 29 37.98 -21.04 33.96
CA VAL A 29 37.04 -21.85 34.76
C VAL A 29 36.02 -20.99 35.54
N ARG A 30 36.44 -19.82 36.03
CA ARG A 30 35.52 -18.90 36.73
C ARG A 30 34.53 -18.24 35.75
N LEU A 31 35.00 -17.90 34.56
CA LEU A 31 34.17 -17.36 33.48
C LEU A 31 33.18 -18.43 32.99
N ASP A 32 33.62 -19.67 32.82
CA ASP A 32 32.77 -20.81 32.43
C ASP A 32 31.65 -21.04 33.44
N LYS A 33 31.94 -20.89 34.74
CA LYS A 33 30.91 -20.97 35.79
C LYS A 33 29.88 -19.84 35.67
N LEU A 34 30.33 -18.61 35.45
CA LEU A 34 29.43 -17.46 35.26
C LEU A 34 28.63 -17.57 33.95
N ASN A 35 29.22 -18.09 32.88
CA ASN A 35 28.55 -18.42 31.62
C ASN A 35 27.38 -19.41 31.84
N VAL A 36 27.59 -20.42 32.69
CA VAL A 36 26.51 -21.37 33.06
C VAL A 36 25.44 -20.69 33.93
N GLU A 37 25.82 -19.75 34.80
CA GLU A 37 24.89 -19.02 35.65
C GLU A 37 24.03 -18.02 34.85
N VAL A 38 24.62 -17.25 33.92
CA VAL A 38 23.88 -16.33 33.03
C VAL A 38 22.96 -17.10 32.09
N ALA A 39 23.43 -18.18 31.47
CA ALA A 39 22.60 -19.03 30.62
C ALA A 39 21.38 -19.62 31.38
N ARG A 40 21.55 -19.93 32.68
CA ARG A 40 20.45 -20.37 33.54
C ARG A 40 19.48 -19.23 33.88
N ALA A 41 19.98 -18.02 34.13
CA ALA A 41 19.15 -16.85 34.38
C ALA A 41 18.34 -16.48 33.12
N ASP A 42 18.96 -16.48 31.95
CA ASP A 42 18.31 -16.22 30.66
C ASP A 42 17.26 -17.28 30.33
N ALA A 43 17.56 -18.55 30.57
CA ALA A 43 16.57 -19.62 30.37
C ALA A 43 15.36 -19.48 31.31
N ARG A 44 15.55 -18.97 32.53
CA ARG A 44 14.45 -18.65 33.46
C ARG A 44 13.67 -17.41 33.03
N LYS A 45 14.36 -16.37 32.55
CA LYS A 45 13.72 -15.18 31.95
C LYS A 45 12.83 -15.60 30.78
N ALA A 46 13.36 -16.36 29.83
CA ALA A 46 12.63 -16.85 28.67
C ALA A 46 11.42 -17.73 29.07
N ALA A 47 11.55 -18.56 30.10
CA ALA A 47 10.45 -19.36 30.62
C ALA A 47 9.31 -18.50 31.23
N VAL A 48 9.65 -17.42 31.94
CA VAL A 48 8.66 -16.48 32.48
C VAL A 48 8.03 -15.64 31.37
N ALA A 49 8.81 -15.18 30.39
CA ALA A 49 8.31 -14.45 29.22
C ALA A 49 7.32 -15.29 28.38
N ASP A 50 7.58 -16.60 28.23
CA ASP A 50 6.62 -17.53 27.62
C ASP A 50 5.32 -17.63 28.44
N LEU A 51 5.41 -17.67 29.77
CA LEU A 51 4.22 -17.62 30.64
C LEU A 51 3.46 -16.30 30.50
N VAL A 52 4.14 -15.14 30.45
CA VAL A 52 3.49 -13.83 30.23
C VAL A 52 2.73 -13.82 28.90
N THR A 53 3.35 -14.36 27.84
CA THR A 53 2.75 -14.47 26.51
C THR A 53 1.49 -15.34 26.53
N ARG A 54 1.56 -16.52 27.17
CA ARG A 54 0.42 -17.45 27.29
C ARG A 54 -0.69 -16.88 28.17
N PHE A 55 -0.38 -16.19 29.27
CA PHE A 55 -1.37 -15.51 30.09
C PHE A 55 -2.07 -14.38 29.33
N SER A 56 -1.32 -13.61 28.52
CA SER A 56 -1.88 -12.56 27.66
C SER A 56 -2.77 -13.12 26.54
N SER A 57 -2.37 -14.26 25.97
CA SER A 57 -3.18 -15.03 25.02
C SER A 57 -4.47 -15.53 25.66
N LEU A 58 -4.38 -16.15 26.85
CA LEU A 58 -5.55 -16.59 27.62
C LEU A 58 -6.46 -15.42 27.98
N LEU A 59 -5.89 -14.29 28.43
CA LEU A 59 -6.63 -13.07 28.73
C LEU A 59 -7.42 -12.60 27.51
N SER A 60 -6.82 -12.65 26.32
CA SER A 60 -7.52 -12.28 25.07
C SER A 60 -8.70 -13.21 24.78
N LYS A 61 -8.57 -14.52 25.04
CA LYS A 61 -9.68 -15.48 24.89
C LYS A 61 -10.78 -15.24 25.92
N VAL A 62 -10.40 -14.95 27.16
CA VAL A 62 -11.34 -14.61 28.25
C VAL A 62 -12.09 -13.31 27.95
N LYS A 63 -11.42 -12.28 27.43
CA LYS A 63 -12.03 -11.02 26.99
C LYS A 63 -13.06 -11.22 25.87
N ALA A 64 -12.77 -12.10 24.92
CA ALA A 64 -13.72 -12.44 23.87
C ALA A 64 -15.00 -13.09 24.47
N LEU A 65 -14.85 -13.93 25.49
CA LEU A 65 -15.98 -14.53 26.20
C LEU A 65 -16.73 -13.56 27.09
N SER A 66 -16.04 -12.61 27.74
CA SER A 66 -16.65 -11.65 28.65
C SER A 66 -17.26 -10.43 27.94
N SER A 67 -17.18 -10.36 26.62
CA SER A 67 -17.90 -9.40 25.79
C SER A 67 -19.41 -9.50 26.03
N SER A 68 -20.12 -8.37 26.01
CA SER A 68 -21.57 -8.28 26.24
C SER A 68 -22.41 -8.95 25.15
N THR A 69 -21.81 -9.35 24.03
CA THR A 69 -22.47 -10.02 22.90
C THR A 69 -21.88 -11.39 22.57
N SER A 70 -21.07 -11.96 23.45
CA SER A 70 -20.36 -13.23 23.22
C SER A 70 -21.26 -14.45 23.03
N ALA A 71 -22.51 -14.39 23.50
CA ALA A 71 -23.51 -15.46 23.43
C ALA A 71 -24.87 -14.99 22.89
N SER A 72 -25.09 -13.68 22.70
CA SER A 72 -26.36 -13.15 22.18
C SER A 72 -26.42 -13.05 20.65
N GLY A 73 -25.38 -13.48 19.94
CA GLY A 73 -25.28 -13.42 18.48
C GLY A 73 -26.43 -14.14 17.76
N LYS A 74 -26.77 -13.65 16.56
CA LYS A 74 -27.73 -14.27 15.67
C LYS A 74 -27.04 -14.75 14.40
N SER A 75 -27.55 -15.83 13.83
CA SER A 75 -27.10 -16.33 12.53
C SER A 75 -28.23 -16.23 11.52
N THR A 76 -27.89 -15.97 10.27
CA THR A 76 -28.83 -15.90 9.16
C THR A 76 -28.58 -17.06 8.20
N ALA A 77 -29.67 -17.64 7.70
CA ALA A 77 -29.66 -18.59 6.61
C ALA A 77 -30.61 -18.09 5.53
N VAL A 78 -30.16 -18.08 4.28
CA VAL A 78 -30.98 -17.66 3.14
C VAL A 78 -31.19 -18.87 2.23
N SER A 79 -32.44 -19.15 1.86
CA SER A 79 -32.77 -20.07 0.77
C SER A 79 -33.35 -19.29 -0.42
N GLY A 80 -32.91 -19.63 -1.63
CA GLY A 80 -33.21 -18.87 -2.85
C GLY A 80 -32.01 -18.03 -3.33
N THR A 81 -32.28 -17.10 -4.25
CA THR A 81 -31.26 -16.24 -4.87
C THR A 81 -31.61 -14.76 -4.69
N GLY A 82 -30.65 -13.87 -4.94
CA GLY A 82 -30.91 -12.44 -5.04
C GLY A 82 -30.75 -11.65 -3.75
N VAL A 83 -30.62 -12.29 -2.60
CA VAL A 83 -30.37 -11.62 -1.32
C VAL A 83 -29.33 -12.34 -0.48
N THR A 84 -28.59 -11.58 0.31
CA THR A 84 -27.87 -12.06 1.49
C THR A 84 -28.40 -11.30 2.72
N ALA A 85 -28.20 -11.87 3.91
CA ALA A 85 -28.73 -11.31 5.14
C ALA A 85 -27.70 -11.37 6.25
N ALA A 86 -27.66 -10.36 7.10
CA ALA A 86 -26.92 -10.33 8.36
C ALA A 86 -27.89 -9.93 9.48
N ALA A 87 -27.72 -10.51 10.66
CA ALA A 87 -28.53 -10.21 11.83
C ALA A 87 -27.63 -9.79 12.99
N ASP A 88 -27.99 -8.69 13.65
CA ASP A 88 -27.37 -8.28 14.90
C ASP A 88 -28.03 -8.98 16.12
N PRO A 89 -27.42 -8.91 17.32
CA PRO A 89 -27.96 -9.56 18.52
C PRO A 89 -29.38 -9.15 18.95
N SER A 90 -29.87 -7.99 18.50
CA SER A 90 -31.22 -7.50 18.79
C SER A 90 -32.28 -8.07 17.84
N ALA A 91 -31.86 -8.71 16.75
CA ALA A 91 -32.77 -9.32 15.79
C ALA A 91 -33.61 -10.43 16.45
N SER A 92 -34.90 -10.41 16.15
CA SER A 92 -35.81 -11.48 16.57
C SER A 92 -35.59 -12.73 15.72
N THR A 93 -35.61 -13.90 16.35
CA THR A 93 -35.53 -15.18 15.64
C THR A 93 -36.83 -15.47 14.90
N GLY A 94 -36.75 -16.00 13.69
CA GLY A 94 -37.90 -16.26 12.84
C GLY A 94 -37.51 -16.32 11.37
N SER A 95 -38.50 -16.51 10.50
CA SER A 95 -38.31 -16.51 9.05
C SER A 95 -39.23 -15.54 8.35
N PHE A 96 -38.75 -14.89 7.30
CA PHE A 96 -39.55 -14.04 6.43
C PHE A 96 -39.10 -14.21 4.97
N THR A 97 -39.98 -13.87 4.02
CA THR A 97 -39.65 -13.92 2.59
C THR A 97 -39.31 -12.53 2.06
N VAL A 98 -38.44 -12.48 1.06
CA VAL A 98 -37.99 -11.26 0.37
C VAL A 98 -38.11 -11.48 -1.12
N ASP A 99 -38.80 -10.57 -1.81
CA ASP A 99 -38.91 -10.56 -3.26
C ASP A 99 -38.22 -9.30 -3.79
N VAL A 100 -37.25 -9.43 -4.71
CA VAL A 100 -36.48 -8.32 -5.30
C VAL A 100 -36.82 -8.20 -6.77
N THR A 101 -37.48 -7.10 -7.14
CA THR A 101 -37.97 -6.87 -8.51
C THR A 101 -37.14 -5.83 -9.27
N ARG A 102 -36.32 -5.03 -8.57
CA ARG A 102 -35.35 -4.12 -9.18
C ARG A 102 -34.17 -3.86 -8.23
N LEU A 103 -32.97 -3.77 -8.79
CA LEU A 103 -31.78 -3.35 -8.05
C LEU A 103 -31.59 -1.84 -8.17
N ALA A 104 -31.01 -1.25 -7.14
CA ALA A 104 -30.55 0.12 -7.21
C ALA A 104 -29.33 0.20 -8.13
N THR A 105 -29.29 1.23 -8.99
CA THR A 105 -28.17 1.48 -9.91
C THR A 105 -27.68 2.92 -9.76
N GLY A 106 -26.42 3.19 -10.10
CA GLY A 106 -25.87 4.54 -10.05
C GLY A 106 -26.11 5.31 -11.35
N THR A 107 -26.24 6.64 -11.26
CA THR A 107 -26.36 7.54 -12.40
C THR A 107 -25.12 7.52 -13.29
N ARG A 108 -25.34 7.59 -14.61
CA ARG A 108 -24.29 7.65 -15.64
C ARG A 108 -24.37 8.95 -16.43
N ALA A 109 -23.23 9.60 -16.60
CA ALA A 109 -23.07 10.71 -17.52
C ALA A 109 -21.97 10.37 -18.54
N SER A 110 -22.21 10.62 -19.82
CA SER A 110 -21.21 10.48 -20.87
C SER A 110 -21.02 11.82 -21.55
N GLY A 111 -19.77 12.26 -21.67
CA GLY A 111 -19.41 13.45 -22.42
C GLY A 111 -19.57 13.28 -23.93
N SER A 112 -18.99 14.21 -24.67
CA SER A 112 -18.92 14.19 -26.14
C SER A 112 -17.55 13.70 -26.60
N ALA A 113 -17.42 13.44 -27.91
CA ALA A 113 -16.12 13.15 -28.50
C ALA A 113 -15.15 14.30 -28.22
N ILE A 114 -13.99 13.99 -27.64
CA ILE A 114 -13.04 15.01 -27.15
C ILE A 114 -12.19 15.56 -28.29
N THR A 115 -11.90 14.74 -29.31
CA THR A 115 -11.02 15.12 -30.42
C THR A 115 -11.79 15.47 -31.70
N ALA A 116 -11.22 16.36 -32.51
CA ALA A 116 -11.79 16.73 -33.80
C ALA A 116 -11.82 15.55 -34.80
N ALA A 117 -12.65 15.66 -35.84
CA ALA A 117 -12.67 14.72 -36.96
C ALA A 117 -11.29 14.50 -37.58
N LEU A 118 -11.06 13.30 -38.13
CA LEU A 118 -9.89 13.04 -38.96
C LEU A 118 -9.99 13.92 -40.21
N ASP A 119 -9.02 14.80 -40.42
CA ASP A 119 -8.94 15.57 -41.66
C ASP A 119 -8.11 14.78 -42.68
N ALA A 120 -8.80 13.98 -43.48
CA ALA A 120 -8.13 13.15 -44.47
C ALA A 120 -7.50 13.95 -45.64
N VAL A 121 -7.78 15.24 -45.75
CA VAL A 121 -7.26 16.14 -46.80
C VAL A 121 -5.95 16.78 -46.37
N SER A 122 -5.85 17.19 -45.10
CA SER A 122 -4.63 17.79 -44.54
C SER A 122 -3.46 16.79 -44.51
N PRO A 123 -2.20 17.28 -44.52
CA PRO A 123 -1.02 16.45 -44.28
C PRO A 123 -1.21 15.56 -43.06
N MET A 124 -0.79 14.29 -43.12
CA MET A 124 -1.06 13.32 -42.05
C MET A 124 -0.49 13.72 -40.67
N ASP A 125 0.51 14.60 -40.61
CA ASP A 125 1.07 15.23 -39.41
C ASP A 125 0.24 16.40 -38.85
N GLN A 126 -0.77 16.84 -39.59
CA GLN A 126 -1.75 17.87 -39.22
C GLN A 126 -3.20 17.36 -39.28
N ALA A 127 -3.40 16.07 -39.56
CA ALA A 127 -4.70 15.46 -39.81
C ALA A 127 -5.39 14.90 -38.54
N ASN A 128 -4.98 15.30 -37.34
CA ASN A 128 -5.52 14.81 -36.06
C ASN A 128 -5.36 13.30 -35.81
N PHE A 129 -4.32 12.65 -36.36
CA PHE A 129 -4.02 11.27 -35.99
C PHE A 129 -3.64 11.19 -34.51
N GLN A 130 -4.12 10.18 -33.76
CA GLN A 130 -3.57 9.93 -32.42
C GLN A 130 -2.07 9.66 -32.49
N THR A 131 -1.65 8.87 -33.48
CA THR A 131 -0.25 8.57 -33.72
C THR A 131 0.04 8.92 -35.15
N THR A 132 0.83 9.98 -35.35
CA THR A 132 1.22 10.41 -36.69
C THR A 132 1.92 9.28 -37.44
N PRO A 133 1.45 8.91 -38.65
CA PRO A 133 2.11 7.90 -39.45
C PRO A 133 3.56 8.27 -39.77
N THR A 134 4.51 7.35 -39.74
CA THR A 134 5.91 7.60 -40.08
C THR A 134 6.14 7.46 -41.57
N ASN A 135 7.13 8.18 -42.08
CA ASN A 135 7.57 8.01 -43.47
C ASN A 135 8.13 6.59 -43.69
N GLY A 136 7.90 6.01 -44.86
CA GLY A 136 8.28 4.66 -45.21
C GLY A 136 7.28 4.00 -46.16
N THR A 137 7.19 2.69 -46.08
CA THR A 137 6.27 1.88 -46.88
C THR A 137 5.52 0.89 -46.01
N PHE A 138 4.34 0.48 -46.47
CA PHE A 138 3.63 -0.67 -45.94
C PHE A 138 3.08 -1.52 -47.08
N THR A 139 2.85 -2.80 -46.82
CA THR A 139 2.43 -3.75 -47.86
C THR A 139 0.96 -4.13 -47.67
N ILE A 140 0.22 -4.20 -48.78
CA ILE A 140 -1.12 -4.79 -48.85
C ILE A 140 -1.15 -5.87 -49.92
N ALA A 141 -2.00 -6.88 -49.77
CA ALA A 141 -2.15 -7.93 -50.76
C ALA A 141 -3.54 -8.56 -50.69
N THR A 142 -3.93 -9.23 -51.76
CA THR A 142 -5.13 -10.07 -51.80
C THR A 142 -4.80 -11.46 -52.33
N VAL A 143 -5.56 -12.47 -51.89
CA VAL A 143 -5.42 -13.82 -52.43
C VAL A 143 -5.81 -13.81 -53.92
N GLY A 144 -4.83 -14.09 -54.80
CA GLY A 144 -5.01 -14.10 -56.25
C GLY A 144 -4.81 -12.75 -56.96
N GLY A 145 -4.77 -11.63 -56.23
CA GLY A 145 -4.53 -10.28 -56.80
C GLY A 145 -3.10 -9.75 -56.63
N GLY A 146 -2.22 -10.52 -56.00
CA GLY A 146 -0.82 -10.13 -55.77
C GLY A 146 -0.63 -9.19 -54.57
N SER A 147 0.53 -8.54 -54.51
CA SER A 147 0.92 -7.62 -53.44
C SER A 147 1.34 -6.26 -53.98
N ALA A 148 0.98 -5.20 -53.26
CA ALA A 148 1.41 -3.84 -53.52
C ALA A 148 2.10 -3.23 -52.30
N THR A 149 3.17 -2.50 -52.55
CA THR A 149 3.86 -1.68 -51.56
C THR A 149 3.35 -0.24 -51.68
N ILE A 150 2.65 0.22 -50.65
CA ILE A 150 2.08 1.56 -50.55
C ILE A 150 3.04 2.47 -49.80
N LYS A 151 3.15 3.73 -50.24
CA LYS A 151 4.11 4.67 -49.68
C LYS A 151 3.42 5.62 -48.71
N VAL A 152 4.14 5.99 -47.66
CA VAL A 152 3.74 6.98 -46.65
C VAL A 152 4.93 7.93 -46.52
N GLY A 153 4.76 9.22 -46.77
CA GLY A 153 5.92 10.11 -46.89
C GLY A 153 5.60 11.46 -47.50
N ALA A 154 6.63 12.23 -47.84
CA ALA A 154 6.48 13.51 -48.49
C ALA A 154 5.86 13.36 -49.90
N GLN A 155 4.92 14.23 -50.24
CA GLN A 155 4.37 14.33 -51.58
C GLN A 155 5.26 15.27 -52.40
N ALA A 156 5.74 14.81 -53.56
CA ALA A 156 6.64 15.57 -54.43
C ALA A 156 6.20 17.03 -54.58
N VAL A 157 7.16 17.96 -54.54
CA VAL A 157 6.88 19.29 -55.06
C VAL A 157 6.65 19.15 -56.57
N ASN A 158 5.52 19.67 -57.06
CA ASN A 158 5.32 19.79 -58.49
C ASN A 158 6.20 20.94 -58.99
N SER A 159 7.39 20.63 -59.48
CA SER A 159 8.38 21.64 -59.85
C SER A 159 7.92 22.58 -60.97
N ALA A 160 6.97 22.12 -61.79
CA ALA A 160 6.36 22.87 -62.89
C ALA A 160 5.12 23.68 -62.48
N ALA A 161 4.58 23.47 -61.28
CA ALA A 161 3.49 24.30 -60.76
C ALA A 161 4.02 25.63 -60.21
N LEU A 162 3.17 26.65 -60.18
CA LEU A 162 3.49 27.92 -59.54
C LEU A 162 3.90 27.71 -58.08
N LEU A 163 4.84 28.49 -57.58
CA LEU A 163 5.38 28.32 -56.22
C LEU A 163 4.30 28.46 -55.13
N ASN A 164 3.27 29.30 -55.35
CA ASN A 164 2.13 29.43 -54.43
C ASN A 164 1.12 28.26 -54.49
N ALA A 165 1.18 27.44 -55.53
CA ALA A 165 0.33 26.27 -55.74
C ALA A 165 1.10 24.94 -55.57
N SER A 166 2.39 25.04 -55.28
CA SER A 166 3.30 23.92 -55.08
C SER A 166 3.23 23.41 -53.64
N ASN A 167 3.45 22.11 -53.46
CA ASN A 167 3.31 21.42 -52.17
C ASN A 167 4.48 21.66 -51.19
N PHE A 168 4.92 22.90 -51.03
CA PHE A 168 6.01 23.23 -50.10
C PHE A 168 5.57 23.09 -48.64
N ALA A 169 6.44 22.52 -47.80
CA ALA A 169 6.24 22.43 -46.35
C ALA A 169 6.14 23.82 -45.71
N THR A 170 6.98 24.75 -46.15
CA THR A 170 6.93 26.17 -45.78
C THR A 170 6.53 26.95 -47.02
N ALA A 171 5.43 27.71 -46.95
CA ALA A 171 4.99 28.53 -48.06
C ALA A 171 6.10 29.50 -48.50
N VAL A 172 6.41 29.52 -49.80
CA VAL A 172 7.42 30.43 -50.37
C VAL A 172 6.84 31.85 -50.42
N THR A 173 7.67 32.86 -50.19
CA THR A 173 7.33 34.29 -50.30
C THR A 173 8.02 34.93 -51.49
N SER A 174 7.34 35.85 -52.18
CA SER A 174 7.96 36.68 -53.21
C SER A 174 9.03 37.61 -52.62
N GLY A 175 10.00 38.01 -53.44
CA GLY A 175 11.12 38.86 -53.05
C GLY A 175 12.37 38.46 -53.81
N THR A 176 13.52 38.68 -53.20
CA THR A 176 14.82 38.27 -53.75
C THR A 176 15.59 37.44 -52.75
N PHE A 177 16.45 36.54 -53.24
CA PHE A 177 17.48 35.91 -52.44
C PHE A 177 18.83 35.92 -53.17
N THR A 178 19.92 35.86 -52.42
CA THR A 178 21.27 35.97 -52.97
C THR A 178 22.01 34.63 -52.93
N ILE A 179 22.67 34.28 -54.03
CA ILE A 179 23.68 33.20 -54.09
C ILE A 179 24.97 33.82 -54.59
N ALA A 180 26.12 33.47 -54.00
CA ALA A 180 27.42 33.86 -54.55
C ALA A 180 28.37 32.67 -54.66
N THR A 181 29.37 32.80 -55.52
CA THR A 181 30.54 31.91 -55.55
C THR A 181 31.82 32.72 -55.38
N SER A 182 32.85 32.11 -54.79
CA SER A 182 34.12 32.81 -54.53
C SER A 182 34.82 33.33 -55.80
N GLY A 183 34.61 32.69 -56.95
CA GLY A 183 35.16 33.08 -58.25
C GLY A 183 34.17 33.76 -59.20
N GLY A 184 32.86 33.66 -58.96
CA GLY A 184 31.82 34.24 -59.82
C GLY A 184 31.13 35.49 -59.25
N GLY A 185 31.33 35.81 -57.97
CA GLY A 185 30.65 36.93 -57.30
C GLY A 185 29.19 36.62 -56.94
N PRO A 186 28.45 37.62 -56.41
CA PRO A 186 27.04 37.45 -56.02
C PRO A 186 26.08 37.59 -57.20
N ALA A 187 25.00 36.80 -57.18
CA ALA A 187 23.82 36.95 -58.02
C ALA A 187 22.56 37.05 -57.15
N VAL A 188 21.70 37.99 -57.51
CA VAL A 188 20.38 38.18 -56.90
C VAL A 188 19.34 37.47 -57.75
N ILE A 189 18.63 36.52 -57.16
CA ILE A 189 17.57 35.76 -57.82
C ILE A 189 16.23 36.32 -57.36
N ASN A 190 15.38 36.70 -58.33
CA ASN A 190 14.03 37.18 -58.05
C ASN A 190 13.06 36.01 -57.95
N VAL A 191 12.18 36.06 -56.95
CA VAL A 191 11.13 35.08 -56.67
C VAL A 191 9.79 35.79 -56.72
N ASP A 192 8.93 35.37 -57.65
CA ASP A 192 7.53 35.77 -57.71
C ASP A 192 6.64 34.53 -57.66
N VAL A 193 6.02 34.30 -56.51
CA VAL A 193 5.30 33.05 -56.27
C VAL A 193 4.00 32.92 -57.07
N ALA A 194 3.49 34.03 -57.62
CA ALA A 194 2.28 34.05 -58.43
C ALA A 194 2.54 33.74 -59.90
N THR A 195 3.78 33.87 -60.37
CA THR A 195 4.12 33.76 -61.80
C THR A 195 5.22 32.77 -62.11
N GLN A 196 6.04 32.39 -61.12
CA GLN A 196 7.16 31.46 -61.29
C GLN A 196 6.88 30.11 -60.65
N SER A 197 7.40 29.07 -61.30
CA SER A 197 7.51 27.70 -60.79
C SER A 197 8.89 27.44 -60.17
N LEU A 198 9.08 26.30 -59.51
CA LEU A 198 10.41 25.91 -59.02
C LEU A 198 11.38 25.68 -60.19
N ASP A 199 10.90 25.17 -61.32
CA ASP A 199 11.69 25.00 -62.55
C ASP A 199 12.18 26.35 -63.11
N ASP A 200 11.37 27.41 -62.98
CA ASP A 200 11.78 28.77 -63.37
C ASP A 200 12.88 29.31 -62.45
N ILE A 201 12.78 29.08 -61.14
CA ILE A 201 13.82 29.49 -60.19
C ILE A 201 15.12 28.71 -60.42
N VAL A 202 15.05 27.39 -60.65
CA VAL A 202 16.22 26.57 -61.00
C VAL A 202 16.88 27.08 -62.28
N THR A 203 16.07 27.43 -63.28
CA THR A 203 16.53 28.05 -64.52
C THR A 203 17.22 29.39 -64.27
N ALA A 204 16.66 30.24 -63.41
CA ALA A 204 17.23 31.52 -63.03
C ALA A 204 18.58 31.37 -62.31
N ILE A 205 18.71 30.38 -61.41
CA ILE A 205 19.97 30.06 -60.73
C ILE A 205 21.01 29.59 -61.76
N ASN A 206 20.66 28.65 -62.63
CA ASN A 206 21.54 28.10 -63.67
C ASN A 206 21.98 29.17 -64.70
N GLY A 207 21.12 30.14 -64.98
CA GLY A 207 21.38 31.25 -65.90
C GLY A 207 22.09 32.45 -65.28
N SER A 208 22.39 32.45 -63.97
CA SER A 208 22.93 33.61 -63.25
C SER A 208 24.38 33.98 -63.62
N GLY A 209 25.11 33.09 -64.29
CA GLY A 209 26.50 33.34 -64.74
C GLY A 209 27.58 33.20 -63.67
N ILE A 210 27.23 32.94 -62.41
CA ILE A 210 28.21 32.79 -61.30
C ILE A 210 28.84 31.39 -61.22
N GLY A 211 28.51 30.48 -62.15
CA GLY A 211 29.03 29.11 -62.20
C GLY A 211 28.36 28.13 -61.24
N VAL A 212 27.11 28.38 -60.83
CA VAL A 212 26.29 27.44 -60.04
C VAL A 212 25.32 26.68 -60.93
N THR A 213 25.24 25.37 -60.72
CA THR A 213 24.20 24.49 -61.26
C THR A 213 23.28 24.03 -60.13
N ALA A 214 22.02 24.47 -60.17
CA ALA A 214 20.90 23.97 -59.40
C ALA A 214 20.30 22.72 -60.05
N THR A 215 20.13 21.66 -59.26
CA THR A 215 19.44 20.43 -59.64
C THR A 215 18.41 20.08 -58.57
N ILE A 216 17.25 19.63 -59.01
CA ILE A 216 16.25 19.05 -58.12
C ILE A 216 16.60 17.58 -57.98
N ALA A 217 17.01 17.19 -56.78
CA ALA A 217 17.19 15.80 -56.43
C ALA A 217 15.83 15.19 -56.08
N ASN A 218 15.53 14.13 -56.80
CA ASN A 218 14.41 13.28 -56.47
C ASN A 218 14.77 12.42 -55.25
N ASP A 219 13.79 12.10 -54.41
CA ASP A 219 13.97 11.07 -53.39
C ASP A 219 14.24 9.69 -54.04
N ALA A 220 14.49 8.67 -53.20
CA ALA A 220 14.69 7.28 -53.62
C ALA A 220 13.52 6.70 -54.44
N TYR A 221 12.42 7.44 -54.57
CA TYR A 221 11.19 7.06 -55.24
C TYR A 221 10.88 7.92 -56.47
N GLY A 222 11.81 8.77 -56.93
CA GLY A 222 11.68 9.56 -58.14
C GLY A 222 10.90 10.87 -57.98
N ARG A 223 10.63 11.32 -56.76
CA ARG A 223 9.85 12.52 -56.45
C ARG A 223 10.74 13.71 -56.09
N ALA A 224 10.58 14.84 -56.79
CA ALA A 224 11.30 16.09 -56.57
C ALA A 224 11.12 16.61 -55.14
N ASN A 225 12.17 16.50 -54.31
CA ASN A 225 12.05 16.76 -52.88
C ASN A 225 13.18 17.62 -52.31
N THR A 226 14.38 17.62 -52.89
CA THR A 226 15.50 18.43 -52.39
C THR A 226 16.16 19.22 -53.52
N LEU A 227 16.59 20.44 -53.23
CA LEU A 227 17.33 21.27 -54.16
C LEU A 227 18.82 21.14 -53.83
N SER A 228 19.65 20.93 -54.85
CA SER A 228 21.10 20.83 -54.71
C SER A 228 21.77 21.84 -55.62
N LEU A 229 22.77 22.54 -55.09
CA LEU A 229 23.55 23.54 -55.81
C LEU A 229 24.99 23.05 -55.89
N THR A 230 25.58 23.04 -57.09
CA THR A 230 26.98 22.67 -57.33
C THR A 230 27.68 23.78 -58.09
N SER A 231 28.85 24.20 -57.63
CA SER A 231 29.62 25.30 -58.21
C SER A 231 30.89 24.81 -58.90
N THR A 232 31.18 25.36 -60.07
CA THR A 232 32.48 25.23 -60.76
C THR A 232 33.41 26.41 -60.48
N ASN A 233 32.91 27.48 -59.86
CA ASN A 233 33.62 28.74 -59.63
C ASN A 233 33.92 28.96 -58.14
N GLY A 234 34.21 27.88 -57.42
CA GLY A 234 34.58 27.89 -56.00
C GLY A 234 33.41 27.86 -55.02
N ASP A 235 33.64 28.24 -53.77
CA ASP A 235 32.72 27.99 -52.66
C ASP A 235 31.41 28.79 -52.80
N ILE A 236 30.28 28.14 -52.53
CA ILE A 236 28.93 28.72 -52.57
C ILE A 236 28.62 29.36 -51.22
N THR A 237 28.23 30.63 -51.24
CA THR A 237 27.57 31.30 -50.11
C THR A 237 26.10 31.55 -50.45
N LEU A 238 25.23 31.34 -49.45
CA LEU A 238 23.79 31.46 -49.57
C LEU A 238 23.29 32.52 -48.60
N GLY A 239 22.47 33.43 -49.09
CA GLY A 239 21.84 34.45 -48.28
C GLY A 239 22.70 35.71 -48.11
N ASP A 240 22.03 36.86 -48.15
CA ASP A 240 22.53 38.13 -47.62
C ASP A 240 21.46 38.77 -46.72
N SER A 241 21.88 39.70 -45.87
CA SER A 241 21.03 40.55 -45.03
C SER A 241 19.98 41.36 -45.81
N GLY A 242 20.15 41.55 -47.12
CA GLY A 242 19.18 42.20 -48.01
C GLY A 242 18.12 41.29 -48.62
N ASP A 243 18.14 39.98 -48.33
CA ASP A 243 17.20 39.03 -48.90
C ASP A 243 15.78 39.21 -48.32
N THR A 244 14.78 39.20 -49.20
CA THR A 244 13.38 39.45 -48.87
C THR A 244 12.47 38.25 -49.12
N SER A 245 12.93 37.26 -49.89
CA SER A 245 12.25 35.98 -50.07
C SER A 245 12.74 34.95 -49.05
N ASN A 246 11.83 34.12 -48.54
CA ASN A 246 12.17 32.98 -47.70
C ASN A 246 12.56 31.72 -48.51
N PHE A 247 12.78 31.81 -49.82
CA PHE A 247 13.02 30.65 -50.68
C PHE A 247 14.14 29.71 -50.16
N LEU A 248 15.25 30.27 -49.66
CA LEU A 248 16.37 29.47 -49.13
C LEU A 248 15.98 28.68 -47.86
N THR A 249 15.09 29.22 -47.02
CA THR A 249 14.60 28.51 -45.83
C THR A 249 13.48 27.53 -46.20
N ALA A 250 12.57 27.91 -47.09
CA ALA A 250 11.49 27.04 -47.59
C ALA A 250 12.01 25.82 -48.34
N THR A 251 13.15 25.93 -49.02
CA THR A 251 13.85 24.83 -49.70
C THR A 251 14.84 24.08 -48.81
N ASN A 252 14.97 24.45 -47.53
CA ASN A 252 15.96 23.90 -46.58
C ASN A 252 17.42 24.03 -47.04
N LEU A 253 17.73 25.01 -47.90
CA LEU A 253 19.09 25.29 -48.38
C LEU A 253 19.91 26.14 -47.41
N SER A 254 19.27 27.00 -46.61
CA SER A 254 19.96 27.90 -45.66
C SER A 254 20.84 27.14 -44.65
N GLY A 255 20.36 25.98 -44.18
CA GLY A 255 21.09 25.13 -43.23
C GLY A 255 22.04 24.11 -43.86
N SER A 256 22.18 24.09 -45.19
CA SER A 256 23.04 23.11 -45.88
C SER A 256 24.50 23.21 -45.43
N THR A 257 25.25 22.12 -45.55
CA THR A 257 26.70 22.09 -45.28
C THR A 257 27.44 21.75 -46.58
N GLY A 258 28.73 22.10 -46.64
CA GLY A 258 29.55 21.96 -47.85
C GLY A 258 29.94 23.29 -48.48
N THR A 259 31.00 23.27 -49.27
CA THR A 259 31.60 24.47 -49.85
C THR A 259 31.24 24.61 -51.33
N THR A 260 31.67 23.69 -52.18
CA THR A 260 31.39 23.73 -53.64
C THR A 260 30.13 22.98 -54.05
N THR A 261 29.56 22.16 -53.17
CA THR A 261 28.24 21.55 -53.34
C THR A 261 27.45 21.71 -52.06
N ARG A 262 26.20 22.17 -52.19
CA ARG A 262 25.29 22.42 -51.08
C ARG A 262 23.93 21.81 -51.41
N THR A 263 23.54 20.81 -50.64
CA THR A 263 22.25 20.12 -50.81
C THR A 263 21.34 20.47 -49.65
N ALA A 264 20.06 20.70 -49.94
CA ALA A 264 19.02 20.94 -48.94
C ALA A 264 19.05 19.85 -47.84
N THR A 265 18.89 20.26 -46.59
CA THR A 265 19.04 19.37 -45.42
C THR A 265 17.84 18.44 -45.19
N ALA A 266 16.69 18.76 -45.77
CA ALA A 266 15.47 17.99 -45.68
C ALA A 266 14.59 18.19 -46.94
N PRO A 267 13.67 17.26 -47.23
CA PRO A 267 12.64 17.49 -48.24
C PRO A 267 11.90 18.81 -48.02
N MET A 268 11.70 19.57 -49.09
CA MET A 268 10.96 20.85 -49.05
C MET A 268 9.44 20.66 -49.14
N SER A 269 8.95 19.42 -49.22
CA SER A 269 7.56 19.05 -49.47
C SER A 269 6.77 18.67 -48.21
N GLN A 270 5.44 18.89 -48.23
CA GLN A 270 4.54 18.43 -47.16
C GLN A 270 4.38 16.91 -47.16
N LYS A 271 4.04 16.34 -45.99
CA LYS A 271 3.64 14.95 -45.87
C LYS A 271 2.34 14.69 -46.62
N MET A 272 2.23 13.51 -47.25
CA MET A 272 0.99 13.07 -47.87
C MET A 272 -0.17 13.09 -46.88
N SER A 273 -1.35 13.40 -47.39
CA SER A 273 -2.62 13.25 -46.65
C SER A 273 -3.12 11.80 -46.68
N LEU A 274 -4.10 11.48 -45.82
CA LEU A 274 -4.70 10.15 -45.84
C LEU A 274 -5.42 9.87 -47.16
N ASN A 275 -6.05 10.87 -47.77
CA ASN A 275 -6.68 10.73 -49.09
C ASN A 275 -5.67 10.33 -50.18
N HIS A 276 -4.43 10.82 -50.10
CA HIS A 276 -3.38 10.38 -51.02
C HIS A 276 -3.04 8.89 -50.82
N VAL A 277 -2.90 8.43 -49.57
CA VAL A 277 -2.66 7.01 -49.28
C VAL A 277 -3.84 6.14 -49.74
N ILE A 278 -5.08 6.59 -49.52
CA ILE A 278 -6.29 5.92 -50.01
C ILE A 278 -6.30 5.84 -51.53
N ALA A 279 -5.93 6.92 -52.21
CA ALA A 279 -5.80 6.94 -53.66
C ALA A 279 -4.72 5.97 -54.15
N GLU A 280 -3.55 5.91 -53.49
CA GLU A 280 -2.49 4.94 -53.81
C GLU A 280 -2.97 3.49 -53.61
N ILE A 281 -3.71 3.20 -52.53
CA ILE A 281 -4.30 1.87 -52.30
C ILE A 281 -5.28 1.52 -53.44
N ASN A 282 -6.20 2.42 -53.77
CA ASN A 282 -7.22 2.20 -54.79
C ASN A 282 -6.62 2.06 -56.20
N ALA A 283 -5.50 2.71 -56.47
CA ALA A 283 -4.78 2.64 -57.75
C ALA A 283 -3.79 1.47 -57.84
N SER A 284 -3.56 0.72 -56.76
CA SER A 284 -2.51 -0.31 -56.69
C SER A 284 -2.74 -1.55 -57.58
N GLY A 285 -3.96 -1.76 -58.08
CA GLY A 285 -4.31 -2.89 -58.94
C GLY A 285 -4.50 -4.23 -58.22
N VAL A 286 -4.29 -4.31 -56.90
CA VAL A 286 -4.43 -5.56 -56.11
C VAL A 286 -5.87 -5.89 -55.71
N GLY A 287 -6.86 -5.13 -56.20
CA GLY A 287 -8.28 -5.38 -55.96
C GLY A 287 -8.80 -4.98 -54.58
N ILE A 288 -8.14 -4.02 -53.90
CA ILE A 288 -8.57 -3.44 -52.62
C ILE A 288 -9.19 -2.07 -52.87
N THR A 289 -10.35 -1.81 -52.25
CA THR A 289 -10.97 -0.50 -52.16
C THR A 289 -10.88 0.03 -50.73
N ALA A 290 -10.22 1.19 -50.58
CA ALA A 290 -10.05 1.93 -49.34
C ALA A 290 -10.95 3.17 -49.28
N SER A 291 -11.46 3.48 -48.09
CA SER A 291 -12.26 4.66 -47.81
C SER A 291 -12.16 5.08 -46.34
N VAL A 292 -12.46 6.34 -46.03
CA VAL A 292 -12.74 6.77 -44.65
C VAL A 292 -14.25 6.67 -44.43
N THR A 293 -14.62 6.05 -43.32
CA THR A 293 -15.99 5.88 -42.86
C THR A 293 -16.18 6.55 -41.51
N ASN A 294 -17.43 6.86 -41.20
CA ASN A 294 -17.78 7.46 -39.92
C ASN A 294 -17.73 6.41 -38.80
N ASP A 295 -17.28 6.83 -37.62
CA ASP A 295 -17.43 6.05 -36.38
C ASP A 295 -18.87 6.05 -35.87
N GLY A 296 -19.10 5.40 -34.71
CA GLY A 296 -20.41 5.31 -34.07
C GLY A 296 -21.02 6.67 -33.69
N ASN A 297 -20.22 7.73 -33.67
CA ASN A 297 -20.65 9.11 -33.38
C ASN A 297 -20.82 9.94 -34.66
N GLY A 298 -20.70 9.33 -35.85
CA GLY A 298 -20.86 10.02 -37.13
C GLY A 298 -19.62 10.79 -37.58
N LYS A 299 -18.48 10.66 -36.90
CA LYS A 299 -17.22 11.35 -37.24
C LYS A 299 -16.40 10.51 -38.19
N ALA A 300 -15.94 11.09 -39.30
CA ALA A 300 -15.01 10.42 -40.22
C ALA A 300 -13.73 10.05 -39.45
N ASN A 301 -13.54 8.75 -39.18
CA ASN A 301 -12.52 8.31 -38.22
C ASN A 301 -12.03 6.87 -38.42
N ILE A 302 -12.66 6.11 -39.32
CA ILE A 302 -12.39 4.69 -39.52
C ILE A 302 -11.90 4.48 -40.94
N LEU A 303 -10.67 3.98 -41.11
CA LEU A 303 -10.18 3.51 -42.41
C LEU A 303 -10.80 2.14 -42.66
N SER A 304 -11.48 1.99 -43.79
CA SER A 304 -12.12 0.75 -44.21
C SER A 304 -11.53 0.27 -45.53
N LEU A 305 -11.17 -1.01 -45.58
CA LEU A 305 -10.68 -1.72 -46.76
C LEU A 305 -11.67 -2.84 -47.11
N SER A 306 -11.96 -2.99 -48.40
CA SER A 306 -12.80 -4.08 -48.91
C SER A 306 -12.19 -4.69 -50.17
N ALA A 307 -12.35 -6.00 -50.36
CA ALA A 307 -11.89 -6.72 -51.53
C ALA A 307 -12.78 -7.94 -51.82
N ALA A 308 -12.69 -8.47 -53.05
CA ALA A 308 -13.40 -9.68 -53.44
C ALA A 308 -12.77 -10.97 -52.87
N THR A 309 -11.49 -10.93 -52.51
CA THR A 309 -10.74 -12.03 -51.90
C THR A 309 -10.03 -11.57 -50.63
N SER A 310 -9.51 -12.52 -49.85
CA SER A 310 -8.93 -12.22 -48.53
C SER A 310 -7.77 -11.23 -48.63
N ILE A 311 -7.87 -10.14 -47.85
CA ILE A 311 -6.87 -9.10 -47.67
C ILE A 311 -5.83 -9.56 -46.65
N THR A 312 -4.56 -9.40 -47.01
CA THR A 312 -3.42 -9.52 -46.10
C THR A 312 -2.73 -8.17 -45.96
N LEU A 313 -2.40 -7.80 -44.72
CA LEU A 313 -1.77 -6.52 -44.38
C LEU A 313 -0.41 -6.75 -43.75
N GLY A 314 0.55 -6.00 -44.24
CA GLY A 314 1.89 -5.88 -43.68
C GLY A 314 2.84 -7.02 -44.02
N ASN A 315 4.14 -6.72 -44.00
CA ASN A 315 5.21 -7.71 -44.05
C ASN A 315 6.46 -7.23 -43.27
N ALA A 316 7.50 -8.07 -43.17
CA ALA A 316 8.71 -7.76 -42.41
C ALA A 316 9.58 -6.64 -43.02
N THR A 317 9.31 -6.21 -44.26
CA THR A 317 10.04 -5.14 -44.95
C THR A 317 9.36 -3.77 -44.82
N ASP A 318 8.20 -3.72 -44.16
CA ASP A 318 7.48 -2.46 -43.93
C ASP A 318 8.28 -1.54 -43.00
N THR A 319 8.37 -0.28 -43.40
CA THR A 319 9.15 0.75 -42.69
C THR A 319 8.26 1.86 -42.12
N SER A 320 7.01 1.97 -42.58
CA SER A 320 6.02 2.90 -42.03
C SER A 320 5.18 2.22 -40.94
N ASN A 321 4.87 2.95 -39.87
CA ASN A 321 3.90 2.51 -38.86
C ASN A 321 2.43 2.71 -39.30
N PHE A 322 2.13 3.08 -40.55
CA PHE A 322 0.78 3.46 -40.98
C PHE A 322 -0.31 2.44 -40.63
N LEU A 323 -0.04 1.13 -40.81
CA LEU A 323 -1.00 0.07 -40.49
C LEU A 323 -1.32 -0.02 -38.98
N SER A 324 -0.35 0.28 -38.12
CA SER A 324 -0.55 0.33 -36.67
C SER A 324 -1.14 1.67 -36.22
N ALA A 325 -0.69 2.79 -36.78
CA ALA A 325 -1.23 4.13 -36.55
C ALA A 325 -2.73 4.25 -36.90
N THR A 326 -3.16 3.56 -37.97
CA THR A 326 -4.58 3.48 -38.37
C THR A 326 -5.35 2.37 -37.67
N ASN A 327 -4.74 1.61 -36.76
CA ASN A 327 -5.36 0.52 -35.99
C ASN A 327 -6.02 -0.57 -36.86
N ILE A 328 -5.60 -0.72 -38.11
CA ILE A 328 -6.18 -1.67 -39.08
C ILE A 328 -5.44 -3.00 -39.12
N LEU A 329 -4.18 -3.03 -38.66
CA LEU A 329 -3.37 -4.25 -38.63
C LEU A 329 -4.04 -5.38 -37.83
N ALA A 330 -4.62 -5.05 -36.68
CA ALA A 330 -5.32 -5.99 -35.80
C ALA A 330 -6.80 -6.23 -36.17
N SER A 331 -7.28 -5.67 -37.29
CA SER A 331 -8.69 -5.79 -37.70
C SER A 331 -9.12 -7.24 -37.88
N PRO A 332 -10.26 -7.67 -37.30
CA PRO A 332 -10.82 -8.98 -37.60
C PRO A 332 -11.45 -8.98 -39.00
N GLY A 333 -11.43 -10.14 -39.67
CA GLY A 333 -12.03 -10.31 -41.00
C GLY A 333 -11.01 -10.46 -42.13
N THR A 334 -11.46 -11.06 -43.24
CA THR A 334 -10.63 -11.36 -44.41
C THR A 334 -11.02 -10.53 -45.63
N LEU A 335 -12.30 -10.34 -45.92
CA LEU A 335 -12.76 -9.59 -47.11
C LEU A 335 -12.97 -8.10 -46.84
N THR A 336 -13.33 -7.75 -45.61
CA THR A 336 -13.47 -6.37 -45.14
C THR A 336 -12.64 -6.21 -43.88
N ARG A 337 -11.83 -5.16 -43.83
CA ARG A 337 -11.00 -4.82 -42.68
C ARG A 337 -11.18 -3.34 -42.39
N ALA A 338 -11.56 -3.01 -41.17
CA ALA A 338 -11.72 -1.63 -40.72
C ALA A 338 -10.82 -1.35 -39.51
N SER A 339 -10.42 -0.10 -39.30
CA SER A 339 -9.76 0.34 -38.08
C SER A 339 -10.53 -0.16 -36.85
N THR A 340 -9.82 -0.83 -35.94
CA THR A 340 -10.44 -1.38 -34.72
C THR A 340 -10.80 -0.32 -33.68
N ARG A 341 -10.25 0.88 -33.84
CA ARG A 341 -10.47 2.09 -33.04
C ARG A 341 -10.41 3.30 -33.95
N GLY A 342 -10.96 4.44 -33.50
CA GLY A 342 -10.79 5.71 -34.19
C GLY A 342 -9.32 6.05 -34.44
N ILE A 343 -9.02 6.56 -35.64
CA ILE A 343 -7.69 7.03 -36.05
C ILE A 343 -7.35 8.36 -35.36
N ALA A 344 -8.33 9.28 -35.36
CA ALA A 344 -8.35 10.53 -34.61
C ALA A 344 -9.09 10.33 -33.29
N ARG A 345 -8.32 10.16 -32.22
CA ARG A 345 -8.82 10.03 -30.84
C ARG A 345 -7.80 10.56 -29.86
N MET A 346 -8.21 10.80 -28.62
CA MET A 346 -7.33 11.36 -27.61
C MET A 346 -6.25 10.35 -27.20
N ASN A 347 -5.00 10.81 -27.11
CA ASN A 347 -3.96 10.14 -26.34
C ASN A 347 -4.08 10.58 -24.87
N PRO A 348 -4.63 9.75 -23.97
CA PRO A 348 -4.93 10.20 -22.61
C PRO A 348 -3.68 10.34 -21.73
N SER A 349 -2.50 9.95 -22.22
CA SER A 349 -1.23 10.01 -21.48
C SER A 349 -0.38 11.24 -21.85
N GLU A 350 -0.73 11.95 -22.91
CA GLU A 350 -0.07 13.21 -23.28
C GLU A 350 -0.60 14.37 -22.42
N ALA A 351 0.25 15.38 -22.19
CA ALA A 351 -0.18 16.60 -21.54
C ALA A 351 -1.35 17.22 -22.32
N MET A 352 -2.35 17.73 -21.62
CA MET A 352 -3.58 18.21 -22.26
C MET A 352 -3.31 19.37 -23.22
N ALA A 353 -2.27 20.18 -23.00
CA ALA A 353 -1.84 21.24 -23.91
C ALA A 353 -1.36 20.73 -25.28
N ASP A 354 -0.79 19.51 -25.32
CA ASP A 354 -0.22 18.92 -26.53
C ASP A 354 -1.17 17.94 -27.23
N ALA A 355 -2.24 17.52 -26.54
CA ALA A 355 -3.24 16.60 -27.07
C ALA A 355 -4.16 17.27 -28.10
N SER A 356 -4.73 16.46 -29.01
CA SER A 356 -5.58 16.96 -30.10
C SER A 356 -7.06 17.16 -29.68
N TRP A 357 -7.38 18.29 -29.05
CA TRP A 357 -8.74 18.61 -28.63
C TRP A 357 -9.60 19.22 -29.74
N GLN A 358 -10.90 18.91 -29.72
CA GLN A 358 -11.88 19.59 -30.56
C GLN A 358 -11.98 21.06 -30.15
N GLY A 359 -11.63 21.97 -31.07
CA GLY A 359 -11.64 23.41 -30.81
C GLY A 359 -10.51 23.88 -29.87
N GLY A 360 -9.41 23.14 -29.80
CA GLY A 360 -8.23 23.47 -28.99
C GLY A 360 -8.33 23.02 -27.53
N PRO A 361 -7.19 22.94 -26.82
CA PRO A 361 -7.12 22.40 -25.46
C PRO A 361 -7.94 23.23 -24.47
N PRO A 362 -8.19 22.70 -23.26
CA PRO A 362 -8.74 23.46 -22.16
C PRO A 362 -7.88 24.69 -21.86
N ALA A 363 -8.46 25.65 -21.15
CA ALA A 363 -7.83 26.90 -20.75
C ALA A 363 -6.45 26.66 -20.14
N ALA A 364 -5.45 27.40 -20.63
CA ALA A 364 -4.07 27.18 -20.26
C ALA A 364 -3.79 27.46 -18.77
N GLY A 365 -2.90 26.67 -18.18
CA GLY A 365 -2.46 26.83 -16.79
C GLY A 365 -3.31 26.04 -15.79
N ALA A 366 -3.19 26.42 -14.51
CA ALA A 366 -3.88 25.76 -13.41
C ALA A 366 -5.31 26.27 -13.24
N HIS A 367 -6.27 25.35 -13.26
CA HIS A 367 -7.70 25.59 -13.12
C HIS A 367 -8.35 24.45 -12.32
N SER A 368 -9.66 24.56 -12.08
CA SER A 368 -10.41 23.53 -11.41
C SER A 368 -11.83 23.37 -11.97
N PHE A 369 -12.47 22.28 -11.57
CA PHE A 369 -13.90 22.06 -11.74
C PHE A 369 -14.44 21.30 -10.52
N THR A 370 -15.74 21.15 -10.42
CA THR A 370 -16.41 20.44 -9.33
C THR A 370 -17.25 19.29 -9.84
N ILE A 371 -17.20 18.17 -9.12
CA ILE A 371 -18.11 17.04 -9.28
C ILE A 371 -18.78 16.79 -7.92
N ASN A 372 -20.11 16.82 -7.86
CA ASN A 372 -20.86 16.65 -6.61
C ASN A 372 -20.39 17.61 -5.49
N GLY A 373 -19.97 18.83 -5.88
CA GLY A 373 -19.43 19.85 -4.96
C GLY A 373 -17.98 19.65 -4.53
N VAL A 374 -17.31 18.58 -4.96
CA VAL A 374 -15.89 18.31 -4.67
C VAL A 374 -15.01 18.91 -5.77
N THR A 375 -14.06 19.75 -5.39
CA THR A 375 -13.12 20.40 -6.31
C THR A 375 -12.05 19.42 -6.81
N ILE A 376 -11.86 19.41 -8.14
CA ILE A 376 -10.81 18.68 -8.84
C ILE A 376 -9.93 19.69 -9.57
N ASN A 377 -8.64 19.66 -9.29
CA ASN A 377 -7.66 20.56 -9.89
C ASN A 377 -6.99 19.90 -11.12
N TYR A 378 -6.67 20.73 -12.11
CA TYR A 378 -5.87 20.35 -13.26
C TYR A 378 -4.96 21.49 -13.72
N ASP A 379 -3.85 21.16 -14.36
CA ASP A 379 -2.98 22.10 -15.08
C ASP A 379 -2.69 21.57 -16.48
N THR A 380 -3.15 22.27 -17.51
CA THR A 380 -3.06 21.77 -18.89
C THR A 380 -1.64 21.55 -19.40
N SER A 381 -0.66 22.26 -18.83
CA SER A 381 0.75 22.18 -19.26
C SER A 381 1.48 20.97 -18.70
N THR A 382 0.99 20.39 -17.60
CA THR A 382 1.66 19.29 -16.90
C THR A 382 0.80 18.04 -16.79
N ASP A 383 -0.53 18.19 -16.78
CA ASP A 383 -1.44 17.08 -16.60
C ASP A 383 -1.90 16.49 -17.93
N SER A 384 -1.95 15.16 -17.95
CA SER A 384 -2.66 14.39 -18.96
C SER A 384 -4.12 14.14 -18.56
N LEU A 385 -4.96 13.73 -19.53
CA LEU A 385 -6.33 13.28 -19.22
C LEU A 385 -6.32 12.16 -18.17
N THR A 386 -5.36 11.23 -18.26
CA THR A 386 -5.20 10.14 -17.28
C THR A 386 -4.96 10.69 -15.87
N ASN A 387 -4.19 11.76 -15.71
CA ASN A 387 -3.98 12.37 -14.40
C ASN A 387 -5.29 12.92 -13.83
N VAL A 388 -6.09 13.62 -14.65
CA VAL A 388 -7.38 14.16 -14.23
C VAL A 388 -8.37 13.05 -13.86
N LEU A 389 -8.49 11.99 -14.69
CA LEU A 389 -9.37 10.85 -14.40
C LEU A 389 -8.96 10.14 -13.09
N ASN A 390 -7.66 9.95 -12.86
CA ASN A 390 -7.16 9.35 -11.62
C ASN A 390 -7.47 10.21 -10.39
N ARG A 391 -7.40 11.55 -10.52
CA ARG A 391 -7.81 12.45 -9.43
C ARG A 391 -9.30 12.36 -9.15
N ILE A 392 -10.15 12.27 -10.18
CA ILE A 392 -11.58 12.04 -9.99
C ILE A 392 -11.80 10.73 -9.23
N ASN A 393 -11.21 9.62 -9.70
CA ASN A 393 -11.35 8.29 -9.09
C ASN A 393 -10.81 8.19 -7.65
N SER A 394 -9.85 9.03 -7.29
CA SER A 394 -9.27 9.07 -5.94
C SER A 394 -9.94 10.10 -5.02
N SER A 395 -10.90 10.87 -5.55
CA SER A 395 -11.59 11.93 -4.80
C SER A 395 -12.79 11.40 -4.01
N SER A 396 -13.30 12.22 -3.08
CA SER A 396 -14.57 11.97 -2.39
C SER A 396 -15.80 12.41 -3.20
N ALA A 397 -15.68 12.62 -4.51
CA ALA A 397 -16.78 13.10 -5.36
C ALA A 397 -17.90 12.06 -5.58
N GLY A 398 -17.72 10.81 -5.15
CA GLY A 398 -18.73 9.76 -5.25
C GLY A 398 -19.00 9.30 -6.69
N VAL A 399 -18.00 9.43 -7.58
CA VAL A 399 -18.06 8.94 -8.96
C VAL A 399 -16.79 8.20 -9.35
N THR A 400 -16.92 7.26 -10.28
CA THR A 400 -15.80 6.71 -11.06
C THR A 400 -15.79 7.33 -12.46
N ALA A 401 -14.62 7.75 -12.92
CA ALA A 401 -14.37 8.30 -14.23
C ALA A 401 -13.53 7.35 -15.09
N SER A 402 -13.91 7.19 -16.35
CA SER A 402 -13.17 6.39 -17.33
C SER A 402 -13.19 7.05 -18.70
N TYR A 403 -12.15 6.83 -19.50
CA TYR A 403 -12.12 7.23 -20.90
C TYR A 403 -12.48 6.03 -21.78
N ASP A 404 -13.55 6.16 -22.56
CA ASP A 404 -13.89 5.22 -23.62
C ASP A 404 -13.23 5.66 -24.92
N ALA A 405 -12.28 4.87 -25.39
CA ALA A 405 -11.54 5.18 -26.61
C ALA A 405 -12.24 4.75 -27.90
N VAL A 406 -13.38 4.05 -27.82
CA VAL A 406 -14.23 3.79 -28.99
C VAL A 406 -15.08 5.03 -29.27
N GLY A 407 -15.75 5.56 -28.24
CA GLY A 407 -16.50 6.81 -28.33
C GLY A 407 -15.64 8.07 -28.31
N ASP A 408 -14.35 7.97 -27.92
CA ASP A 408 -13.48 9.12 -27.64
C ASP A 408 -14.09 10.06 -26.58
N THR A 409 -14.71 9.49 -25.54
CA THR A 409 -15.55 10.19 -24.56
C THR A 409 -15.14 9.88 -23.12
N ILE A 410 -15.40 10.80 -22.20
CA ILE A 410 -15.32 10.50 -20.75
C ILE A 410 -16.67 10.01 -20.24
N ILE A 411 -16.66 8.95 -19.45
CA ILE A 411 -17.83 8.40 -18.77
C ILE A 411 -17.64 8.60 -17.27
N LEU A 412 -18.63 9.21 -16.62
CA LEU A 412 -18.77 9.29 -15.17
C LEU A 412 -19.89 8.35 -14.71
N GLN A 413 -19.65 7.62 -13.64
CA GLN A 413 -20.59 6.69 -13.03
C GLN A 413 -20.63 6.97 -11.52
N GLN A 414 -21.81 7.29 -10.98
CA GLN A 414 -22.02 7.44 -9.53
C GLN A 414 -21.70 6.11 -8.83
N THR A 415 -20.96 6.18 -7.71
CA THR A 415 -20.66 5.00 -6.87
C THR A 415 -21.81 4.64 -5.96
N GLU A 416 -22.52 5.65 -5.44
CA GLU A 416 -23.78 5.47 -4.74
C GLU A 416 -24.90 5.16 -5.75
N THR A 417 -25.81 4.28 -5.37
CA THR A 417 -26.96 3.93 -6.19
C THR A 417 -28.15 4.87 -5.89
N GLY A 418 -29.19 4.76 -6.72
CA GLY A 418 -30.40 5.55 -6.60
C GLY A 418 -30.47 6.71 -7.59
N SER A 419 -31.63 7.36 -7.64
CA SER A 419 -31.95 8.40 -8.63
C SER A 419 -31.35 9.78 -8.31
N MET A 420 -30.03 9.83 -8.06
CA MET A 420 -29.29 11.06 -7.75
C MET A 420 -28.51 11.56 -8.98
N PRO A 421 -28.68 12.83 -9.42
CA PRO A 421 -27.88 13.38 -10.51
C PRO A 421 -26.42 13.61 -10.08
N ILE A 422 -25.51 13.62 -11.05
CA ILE A 422 -24.12 14.07 -10.89
C ILE A 422 -24.11 15.59 -11.11
N THR A 423 -23.70 16.38 -10.12
CA THR A 423 -23.58 17.83 -10.31
C THR A 423 -22.20 18.18 -10.85
N LEU A 424 -22.15 19.03 -11.87
CA LEU A 424 -20.95 19.34 -12.64
C LEU A 424 -20.87 20.86 -12.85
N ALA A 425 -19.72 21.46 -12.56
CA ALA A 425 -19.47 22.87 -12.85
C ALA A 425 -17.98 23.15 -12.99
N ASP A 426 -17.58 23.91 -14.02
CA ASP A 426 -16.23 24.48 -14.12
C ASP A 426 -16.06 25.65 -13.10
N ASP A 427 -14.82 26.04 -12.79
CA ASP A 427 -14.51 26.99 -11.70
C ASP A 427 -14.99 28.44 -11.87
N GLY A 428 -15.55 28.80 -13.03
CA GLY A 428 -15.99 30.16 -13.32
C GLY A 428 -14.86 31.20 -13.39
N ALA A 429 -13.60 30.81 -13.20
CA ALA A 429 -12.40 31.64 -13.29
C ALA A 429 -11.74 31.57 -14.68
N GLY A 430 -12.41 30.90 -15.63
CA GLY A 430 -11.93 30.70 -17.00
C GLY A 430 -11.56 29.24 -17.30
N GLY A 431 -11.60 28.33 -16.33
CA GLY A 431 -11.51 26.90 -16.56
C GLY A 431 -12.69 26.40 -17.39
N ASP A 432 -12.43 25.45 -18.29
CA ASP A 432 -13.40 24.99 -19.28
C ASP A 432 -13.32 23.47 -19.55
N PHE A 433 -12.66 22.71 -18.68
CA PHE A 433 -12.44 21.27 -18.87
C PHE A 433 -13.74 20.47 -19.05
N LEU A 434 -14.76 20.69 -18.21
CA LEU A 434 -16.03 19.97 -18.33
C LEU A 434 -16.80 20.37 -19.59
N SER A 435 -16.68 21.63 -20.02
CA SER A 435 -17.25 22.08 -21.29
C SER A 435 -16.56 21.43 -22.50
N LYS A 436 -15.21 21.35 -22.50
CA LYS A 436 -14.39 20.79 -23.59
C LYS A 436 -14.56 19.29 -23.76
N THR A 437 -14.84 18.60 -22.67
CA THR A 437 -15.15 17.15 -22.67
C THR A 437 -16.63 16.86 -22.94
N GLY A 438 -17.47 17.89 -23.06
CA GLY A 438 -18.92 17.78 -23.22
C GLY A 438 -19.65 17.28 -21.97
N LEU A 439 -18.97 17.06 -20.86
CA LEU A 439 -19.56 16.58 -19.61
C LEU A 439 -20.54 17.59 -19.00
N LEU A 440 -20.26 18.89 -19.13
CA LEU A 440 -21.12 19.94 -18.56
C LEU A 440 -22.54 19.94 -19.16
N ALA A 441 -22.66 19.55 -20.43
CA ALA A 441 -23.93 19.45 -21.16
C ALA A 441 -24.40 17.99 -21.34
N ALA A 442 -23.74 17.03 -20.70
CA ALA A 442 -24.04 15.62 -20.86
C ALA A 442 -25.46 15.29 -20.36
N THR A 443 -26.22 14.58 -21.19
CA THR A 443 -27.47 13.98 -20.73
C THR A 443 -27.15 12.83 -19.79
N GLN A 444 -27.69 12.88 -18.58
CA GLN A 444 -27.47 11.86 -17.57
C GLN A 444 -28.56 10.80 -17.62
N THR A 445 -28.17 9.53 -17.60
CA THR A 445 -29.08 8.42 -17.34
C THR A 445 -29.12 8.24 -15.82
N LEU A 446 -30.21 8.67 -15.19
CA LEU A 446 -30.36 8.57 -13.74
C LEU A 446 -30.35 7.12 -13.27
N GLY A 447 -29.77 6.90 -12.10
CA GLY A 447 -29.83 5.63 -11.40
C GLY A 447 -31.25 5.27 -10.99
N GLU A 448 -31.49 3.98 -10.81
CA GLU A 448 -32.76 3.44 -10.35
C GLU A 448 -32.68 3.16 -8.84
N ASN A 449 -33.80 3.25 -8.14
CA ASN A 449 -33.90 2.77 -6.76
C ASN A 449 -34.12 1.25 -6.74
N ALA A 450 -33.66 0.57 -5.69
CA ALA A 450 -34.01 -0.82 -5.44
C ALA A 450 -35.51 -0.91 -5.13
N GLU A 451 -36.13 -2.00 -5.57
CA GLU A 451 -37.53 -2.32 -5.31
C GLU A 451 -37.65 -3.75 -4.80
N TYR A 452 -38.24 -3.90 -3.63
CA TYR A 452 -38.36 -5.19 -2.96
C TYR A 452 -39.64 -5.26 -2.10
N SER A 453 -40.07 -6.46 -1.74
CA SER A 453 -41.17 -6.66 -0.78
C SER A 453 -40.78 -7.69 0.27
N ILE A 454 -41.39 -7.57 1.46
CA ILE A 454 -41.19 -8.50 2.57
C ILE A 454 -42.52 -9.20 2.86
N ASN A 455 -42.49 -10.53 2.97
CA ASN A 455 -43.66 -11.38 3.24
C ASN A 455 -44.82 -11.17 2.24
N GLY A 456 -44.52 -10.85 0.99
CA GLY A 456 -45.54 -10.53 -0.04
C GLY A 456 -46.33 -9.26 0.24
N GLY A 457 -45.81 -8.37 1.09
CA GLY A 457 -46.38 -7.06 1.39
C GLY A 457 -46.21 -6.05 0.24
N ALA A 458 -46.48 -4.77 0.55
CA ALA A 458 -46.32 -3.69 -0.41
C ALA A 458 -44.84 -3.49 -0.82
N ALA A 459 -44.64 -3.08 -2.08
CA ALA A 459 -43.33 -2.72 -2.59
C ALA A 459 -42.69 -1.61 -1.73
N GLN A 460 -41.44 -1.83 -1.37
CA GLN A 460 -40.55 -0.92 -0.66
C GLN A 460 -39.48 -0.45 -1.63
N TYR A 461 -38.99 0.77 -1.40
CA TYR A 461 -37.99 1.40 -2.24
C TYR A 461 -36.80 1.84 -1.40
N SER A 462 -35.61 1.72 -1.98
CA SER A 462 -34.36 2.16 -1.35
C SER A 462 -33.43 2.73 -2.41
N ASP A 463 -32.70 3.79 -2.06
CA ASP A 463 -31.61 4.30 -2.90
C ASP A 463 -30.40 3.34 -2.90
N SER A 464 -30.27 2.48 -1.87
CA SER A 464 -29.22 1.47 -1.74
C SER A 464 -29.71 0.05 -1.98
N ASN A 465 -28.80 -0.82 -2.44
CA ASN A 465 -28.97 -2.28 -2.42
C ASN A 465 -28.73 -2.89 -1.03
N THR A 466 -28.38 -2.10 -0.02
CA THR A 466 -28.33 -2.54 1.38
C THR A 466 -29.50 -1.93 2.14
N VAL A 467 -30.38 -2.76 2.69
CA VAL A 467 -31.64 -2.33 3.30
C VAL A 467 -31.87 -2.99 4.65
N LEU A 468 -32.52 -2.27 5.56
CA LEU A 468 -32.98 -2.84 6.82
C LEU A 468 -34.37 -3.46 6.60
N ALA A 469 -34.46 -4.78 6.62
CA ALA A 469 -35.73 -5.47 6.40
C ALA A 469 -36.62 -5.50 7.64
N GLN A 470 -35.99 -5.68 8.80
CA GLN A 470 -36.62 -5.71 10.12
C GLN A 470 -35.64 -5.13 11.15
N PRO A 471 -36.10 -4.72 12.35
CA PRO A 471 -35.19 -4.33 13.43
C PRO A 471 -34.10 -5.39 13.66
N GLY A 472 -32.84 -4.99 13.45
CA GLY A 472 -31.65 -5.81 13.59
C GLY A 472 -31.31 -6.76 12.43
N VAL A 473 -32.07 -6.74 11.31
CA VAL A 473 -31.77 -7.56 10.13
C VAL A 473 -31.48 -6.69 8.91
N THR A 474 -30.22 -6.72 8.47
CA THR A 474 -29.75 -6.04 7.26
C THR A 474 -29.73 -7.03 6.10
N LEU A 475 -30.32 -6.64 4.98
CA LEU A 475 -30.26 -7.38 3.71
C LEU A 475 -29.32 -6.67 2.75
N THR A 476 -28.63 -7.45 1.93
CA THR A 476 -27.95 -6.97 0.73
C THR A 476 -28.57 -7.63 -0.49
N LEU A 477 -29.14 -6.81 -1.37
CA LEU A 477 -29.79 -7.21 -2.61
C LEU A 477 -28.71 -7.39 -3.68
N THR A 478 -28.56 -8.61 -4.18
CA THR A 478 -27.47 -8.99 -5.10
C THR A 478 -27.95 -9.31 -6.51
N ALA A 479 -29.22 -9.72 -6.65
CA ALA A 479 -29.86 -9.99 -7.92
C ALA A 479 -31.39 -9.94 -7.75
N LEU A 480 -32.09 -9.98 -8.87
CA LEU A 480 -33.54 -10.20 -8.90
C LEU A 480 -33.85 -11.60 -8.36
N THR A 481 -34.94 -11.73 -7.61
CA THR A 481 -35.51 -13.03 -7.26
C THR A 481 -36.22 -13.65 -8.48
N GLY A 482 -36.38 -14.97 -8.48
CA GLY A 482 -37.16 -15.64 -9.52
C GLY A 482 -38.63 -15.22 -9.44
N ALA A 483 -39.28 -15.05 -10.59
CA ALA A 483 -40.68 -14.63 -10.64
C ALA A 483 -41.58 -15.58 -9.83
N GLY A 484 -42.26 -15.06 -8.81
CA GLY A 484 -43.12 -15.83 -7.91
C GLY A 484 -42.38 -16.75 -6.92
N THR A 485 -41.05 -16.66 -6.86
CA THR A 485 -40.20 -17.47 -5.96
C THR A 485 -39.33 -16.55 -5.10
N PRO A 486 -39.91 -15.95 -4.02
CA PRO A 486 -39.15 -15.08 -3.14
C PRO A 486 -38.09 -15.87 -2.36
N ALA A 487 -36.99 -15.20 -2.00
CA ALA A 487 -35.97 -15.78 -1.12
C ALA A 487 -36.50 -15.84 0.32
N THR A 488 -36.17 -16.89 1.07
CA THR A 488 -36.54 -16.99 2.49
C THR A 488 -35.32 -16.74 3.36
N VAL A 489 -35.42 -15.73 4.24
CA VAL A 489 -34.39 -15.40 5.23
C VAL A 489 -34.84 -15.95 6.57
N THR A 490 -33.99 -16.77 7.20
CA THR A 490 -34.21 -17.36 8.53
C THR A 490 -33.16 -16.85 9.50
N VAL A 491 -33.60 -16.24 10.60
CA VAL A 491 -32.77 -15.77 11.69
C VAL A 491 -32.84 -16.78 12.84
N ASN A 492 -31.69 -17.34 13.20
CA ASN A 492 -31.54 -18.32 14.28
C ASN A 492 -30.64 -17.78 15.40
N GLN A 493 -30.74 -18.39 16.58
CA GLN A 493 -29.72 -18.19 17.63
C GLN A 493 -28.37 -18.72 17.13
N ASP A 494 -27.32 -17.92 17.19
CA ASP A 494 -25.97 -18.41 16.88
C ASP A 494 -25.43 -19.23 18.05
N VAL A 495 -25.17 -20.52 17.80
CA VAL A 495 -24.54 -21.43 18.75
C VAL A 495 -23.10 -21.78 18.37
N ASN A 496 -22.67 -21.47 17.15
CA ASN A 496 -21.39 -21.91 16.61
C ASN A 496 -20.25 -20.98 17.04
N SER A 497 -20.44 -19.67 16.94
CA SER A 497 -19.41 -18.69 17.33
C SER A 497 -19.08 -18.78 18.83
N PRO A 498 -20.08 -18.82 19.75
CA PRO A 498 -19.79 -18.94 21.18
C PRO A 498 -19.13 -20.29 21.53
N THR A 499 -19.57 -21.38 20.90
CA THR A 499 -18.95 -22.72 21.07
C THR A 499 -17.49 -22.71 20.64
N THR A 500 -17.17 -22.06 19.50
CA THR A 500 -15.79 -21.93 19.01
C THR A 500 -14.93 -21.09 19.96
N ALA A 501 -15.49 -20.00 20.49
CA ALA A 501 -14.78 -19.16 21.46
C ALA A 501 -14.46 -19.94 22.76
N ILE A 502 -15.39 -20.75 23.26
CA ILE A 502 -15.17 -21.60 24.43
C ILE A 502 -14.11 -22.68 24.15
N LYS A 503 -14.11 -23.31 22.98
CA LYS A 503 -13.05 -24.26 22.58
C LYS A 503 -11.68 -23.60 22.60
N ALA A 504 -11.57 -22.40 22.02
CA ALA A 504 -10.32 -21.65 21.99
C ALA A 504 -9.84 -21.27 23.40
N PHE A 505 -10.76 -20.88 24.28
CA PHE A 505 -10.47 -20.64 25.69
C PHE A 505 -9.99 -21.91 26.40
N VAL A 506 -10.67 -23.04 26.22
CA VAL A 506 -10.31 -24.32 26.85
C VAL A 506 -8.94 -24.80 26.41
N ALA A 507 -8.65 -24.70 25.10
CA ALA A 507 -7.35 -25.04 24.55
C ALA A 507 -6.25 -24.19 25.19
N GLU A 508 -6.42 -22.86 25.21
CA GLU A 508 -5.40 -21.97 25.76
C GLU A 508 -5.26 -22.08 27.28
N PHE A 509 -6.36 -22.31 27.99
CA PHE A 509 -6.34 -22.61 29.41
C PHE A 509 -5.49 -23.87 29.67
N ASN A 510 -5.73 -24.96 28.95
CA ASN A 510 -4.97 -26.20 29.09
C ASN A 510 -3.49 -26.02 28.69
N ASN A 511 -3.18 -25.17 27.71
CA ASN A 511 -1.81 -24.81 27.35
C ASN A 511 -1.09 -24.11 28.51
N VAL A 512 -1.74 -23.13 29.15
CA VAL A 512 -1.21 -22.43 30.33
C VAL A 512 -0.95 -23.42 31.48
N MET A 513 -1.92 -24.28 31.79
CA MET A 513 -1.77 -25.27 32.86
C MET A 513 -0.60 -26.23 32.59
N THR A 514 -0.45 -26.69 31.35
CA THR A 514 0.65 -27.58 30.92
C THR A 514 2.01 -26.88 31.00
N ALA A 515 2.10 -25.62 30.60
CA ALA A 515 3.32 -24.83 30.69
C ALA A 515 3.76 -24.64 32.16
N ILE A 516 2.82 -24.28 33.05
CA ILE A 516 3.09 -24.15 34.49
C ILE A 516 3.57 -25.49 35.06
N ASP A 517 2.90 -26.61 34.73
CA ASP A 517 3.29 -27.94 35.21
C ASP A 517 4.70 -28.31 34.75
N SER A 518 5.00 -28.13 33.46
CA SER A 518 6.33 -28.41 32.90
C SER A 518 7.43 -27.60 33.58
N LEU A 519 7.20 -26.30 33.78
CA LEU A 519 8.19 -25.39 34.37
C LEU A 519 8.38 -25.60 35.87
N THR A 520 7.33 -26.04 36.59
CA THR A 520 7.35 -26.16 38.06
C THR A 520 7.47 -27.59 38.57
N ARG A 521 7.53 -28.60 37.69
CA ARG A 521 7.68 -30.01 38.06
C ARG A 521 8.92 -30.25 38.89
N ALA A 522 8.76 -30.90 40.05
CA ALA A 522 9.87 -31.39 40.85
C ALA A 522 9.99 -32.90 40.66
N ASP A 523 11.06 -33.35 39.99
CA ASP A 523 11.32 -34.77 39.70
C ASP A 523 12.14 -35.42 40.84
N GLY A 524 13.00 -34.65 41.51
CA GLY A 524 13.77 -35.12 42.69
C GLY A 524 14.80 -36.23 42.41
N SER A 525 14.93 -36.68 41.17
CA SER A 525 15.89 -37.70 40.73
C SER A 525 17.33 -37.19 40.79
N LYS A 526 18.23 -37.94 41.43
CA LYS A 526 19.67 -37.62 41.52
C LYS A 526 20.47 -38.04 40.29
N THR A 527 19.92 -38.94 39.47
CA THR A 527 20.62 -39.55 38.32
C THR A 527 20.05 -39.13 36.97
N ASN A 528 18.76 -38.78 36.89
CA ASN A 528 18.06 -38.34 35.69
C ASN A 528 17.12 -37.16 36.01
N ASN A 529 17.64 -36.07 36.58
CA ASN A 529 16.84 -34.94 37.02
C ASN A 529 16.10 -34.25 35.85
N GLN A 530 14.79 -34.46 35.75
CA GLN A 530 13.91 -33.76 34.79
C GLN A 530 13.07 -32.65 35.44
N SER A 531 13.54 -32.09 36.56
CA SER A 531 12.84 -30.98 37.21
C SER A 531 12.75 -29.77 36.28
N GLY A 532 11.61 -29.10 36.29
CA GLY A 532 11.41 -27.87 35.53
C GLY A 532 12.32 -26.74 36.00
N LEU A 533 12.58 -25.78 35.11
CA LEU A 533 13.49 -24.64 35.35
C LEU A 533 13.08 -23.80 36.58
N LEU A 534 11.78 -23.81 36.91
CA LEU A 534 11.13 -23.05 37.97
C LEU A 534 10.57 -23.99 39.06
N SER A 535 11.09 -25.20 39.22
CA SER A 535 10.64 -26.18 40.22
C SER A 535 10.68 -25.69 41.68
N GLY A 536 11.54 -24.71 41.99
CA GLY A 536 11.58 -24.04 43.29
C GLY A 536 10.54 -22.93 43.49
N ASP A 537 9.80 -22.54 42.46
CA ASP A 537 8.90 -21.38 42.49
C ASP A 537 7.49 -21.77 42.97
N ALA A 538 7.18 -21.47 44.23
CA ALA A 538 5.87 -21.72 44.82
C ALA A 538 4.78 -20.76 44.29
N SER A 539 5.16 -19.56 43.87
CA SER A 539 4.20 -18.54 43.41
C SER A 539 3.60 -18.92 42.05
N ILE A 540 4.41 -19.43 41.13
CA ILE A 540 3.94 -19.91 39.81
C ILE A 540 3.03 -21.13 39.97
N ARG A 541 3.31 -22.04 40.92
CA ARG A 541 2.38 -23.14 41.26
C ARG A 541 1.06 -22.65 41.84
N GLN A 542 1.08 -21.58 42.63
CA GLN A 542 -0.14 -21.00 43.18
C GLN A 542 -1.06 -20.46 42.08
N LEU A 543 -0.51 -19.91 40.99
CA LEU A 543 -1.31 -19.44 39.84
C LEU A 543 -2.20 -20.54 39.27
N LYS A 544 -1.66 -21.75 39.11
CA LYS A 544 -2.42 -22.93 38.65
C LYS A 544 -3.58 -23.26 39.61
N SER A 545 -3.32 -23.26 40.92
CA SER A 545 -4.34 -23.55 41.93
C SER A 545 -5.48 -22.52 41.89
N THR A 546 -5.12 -21.24 41.79
CA THR A 546 -6.09 -20.13 41.72
C THR A 546 -6.95 -20.18 40.45
N LEU A 547 -6.34 -20.38 39.27
CA LEU A 547 -7.05 -20.51 37.99
C LEU A 547 -8.05 -21.68 38.00
N ARG A 548 -7.63 -22.82 38.56
CA ARG A 548 -8.52 -23.98 38.74
C ARG A 548 -9.66 -23.67 39.72
N GLY A 549 -9.34 -22.97 40.81
CA GLY A 549 -10.29 -22.53 41.83
C GLY A 549 -11.45 -21.72 41.23
N PHE A 550 -11.15 -20.74 40.38
CA PHE A 550 -12.17 -19.94 39.70
C PHE A 550 -13.12 -20.80 38.86
N LEU A 551 -12.59 -21.70 38.04
CA LEU A 551 -13.42 -22.57 37.19
C LEU A 551 -14.30 -23.55 37.96
N THR A 552 -13.91 -23.92 39.19
CA THR A 552 -14.74 -24.75 40.08
C THR A 552 -15.66 -23.95 41.00
N GLY A 553 -15.46 -22.63 41.04
CA GLY A 553 -16.24 -21.71 41.86
C GLY A 553 -17.55 -21.28 41.20
N THR A 554 -18.24 -20.36 41.88
CA THR A 554 -19.48 -19.74 41.39
C THR A 554 -19.27 -18.26 41.12
N GLY A 555 -20.02 -17.72 40.16
CA GLY A 555 -20.09 -16.28 39.94
C GLY A 555 -20.73 -15.57 41.14
N GLN A 556 -20.32 -14.33 41.38
CA GLN A 556 -20.84 -13.49 42.45
C GLN A 556 -22.05 -12.70 41.92
N ASN A 557 -23.24 -12.87 42.51
CA ASN A 557 -24.47 -12.12 42.17
C ASN A 557 -24.83 -12.07 40.67
N VAL A 558 -24.49 -13.11 39.92
CA VAL A 558 -24.76 -13.19 38.47
C VAL A 558 -26.27 -13.38 38.23
N PRO A 559 -26.90 -12.52 37.42
CA PRO A 559 -28.30 -12.70 37.04
C PRO A 559 -28.52 -13.94 36.16
N GLY A 560 -29.66 -14.62 36.34
CA GLY A 560 -30.07 -15.75 35.50
C GLY A 560 -29.87 -17.12 36.16
N ASN A 561 -29.99 -18.16 35.35
CA ASN A 561 -30.09 -19.55 35.83
C ASN A 561 -28.73 -20.27 35.99
N PHE A 562 -27.64 -19.65 35.51
CA PHE A 562 -26.31 -20.25 35.50
C PHE A 562 -25.37 -19.47 36.42
N THR A 563 -24.77 -20.18 37.38
CA THR A 563 -23.81 -19.60 38.33
C THR A 563 -22.49 -20.36 38.38
N SER A 564 -22.41 -21.58 37.82
CA SER A 564 -21.17 -22.37 37.76
C SER A 564 -20.83 -22.86 36.34
N MET A 565 -19.53 -23.03 36.07
CA MET A 565 -19.01 -23.49 34.79
C MET A 565 -19.48 -24.90 34.41
N SER A 566 -19.71 -25.77 35.39
CA SER A 566 -20.19 -27.14 35.15
C SER A 566 -21.63 -27.19 34.64
N GLN A 567 -22.45 -26.19 34.96
CA GLN A 567 -23.82 -26.08 34.43
C GLN A 567 -23.84 -25.81 32.92
N VAL A 568 -22.84 -25.10 32.41
CA VAL A 568 -22.69 -24.80 30.98
C VAL A 568 -21.71 -25.73 30.25
N GLY A 569 -21.31 -26.85 30.87
CA GLY A 569 -20.53 -27.90 30.20
C GLY A 569 -19.01 -27.81 30.37
N LEU A 570 -18.48 -26.96 31.24
CA LEU A 570 -17.05 -26.86 31.53
C LEU A 570 -16.72 -27.55 32.85
N SER A 571 -15.85 -28.57 32.83
CA SER A 571 -15.47 -29.31 34.05
C SER A 571 -14.08 -29.93 33.96
N PHE A 572 -13.51 -30.33 35.10
CA PHE A 572 -12.26 -31.11 35.16
C PHE A 572 -12.49 -32.63 35.23
N GLY A 573 -13.66 -33.10 34.78
CA GLY A 573 -14.10 -34.49 34.92
C GLY A 573 -15.13 -34.70 36.03
N ALA A 574 -15.58 -35.95 36.18
CA ALA A 574 -16.60 -36.32 37.15
C ALA A 574 -16.10 -36.18 38.60
N VAL A 575 -17.00 -35.82 39.51
CA VAL A 575 -16.73 -35.81 40.95
C VAL A 575 -16.33 -37.22 41.39
N GLY A 576 -15.18 -37.35 42.07
CA GLY A 576 -14.63 -38.65 42.49
C GLY A 576 -13.62 -39.29 41.53
N SER A 577 -13.18 -38.59 40.48
CA SER A 577 -12.10 -39.04 39.58
C SER A 577 -10.78 -39.29 40.33
N THR A 578 -9.99 -40.25 39.86
CA THR A 578 -8.69 -40.63 40.43
C THR A 578 -7.76 -39.41 40.58
N VAL A 579 -7.03 -39.33 41.70
CA VAL A 579 -6.07 -38.26 41.96
C VAL A 579 -5.08 -38.16 40.79
N GLY A 580 -4.98 -36.98 40.19
CA GLY A 580 -4.08 -36.70 39.06
C GLY A 580 -4.71 -36.78 37.66
N THR A 581 -5.94 -37.27 37.51
CA THR A 581 -6.62 -37.35 36.19
C THR A 581 -7.49 -36.13 35.87
N THR A 582 -7.63 -35.18 36.80
CA THR A 582 -8.52 -33.99 36.69
C THR A 582 -7.76 -32.70 36.41
N ASN A 583 -6.64 -32.77 35.69
CA ASN A 583 -5.76 -31.62 35.42
C ASN A 583 -6.11 -30.87 34.12
N THR A 584 -6.98 -31.45 33.29
CA THR A 584 -7.37 -30.90 31.99
C THR A 584 -8.82 -30.43 32.04
N LEU A 585 -9.07 -29.22 31.57
CA LEU A 585 -10.41 -28.68 31.40
C LEU A 585 -11.07 -29.34 30.18
N LEU A 586 -12.26 -29.88 30.39
CA LEU A 586 -13.10 -30.54 29.39
C LEU A 586 -14.30 -29.65 29.05
N PHE A 587 -14.73 -29.71 27.80
CA PHE A 587 -15.86 -28.97 27.27
C PHE A 587 -16.90 -29.91 26.66
N ASP A 588 -18.09 -29.92 27.24
CA ASP A 588 -19.28 -30.59 26.70
C ASP A 588 -20.02 -29.62 25.77
N GLU A 589 -19.70 -29.71 24.48
CA GLU A 589 -20.30 -28.88 23.43
C GLU A 589 -21.82 -29.03 23.38
N SER A 590 -22.33 -30.25 23.60
CA SER A 590 -23.76 -30.54 23.50
C SER A 590 -24.53 -29.86 24.62
N LYS A 591 -24.00 -29.90 25.84
CA LYS A 591 -24.59 -29.23 27.01
C LYS A 591 -24.55 -27.72 26.88
N PHE A 592 -23.45 -27.16 26.37
CA PHE A 592 -23.33 -25.72 26.12
C PHE A 592 -24.29 -25.25 25.03
N ALA A 593 -24.34 -25.96 23.90
CA ALA A 593 -25.27 -25.65 22.82
C ALA A 593 -26.74 -25.70 23.28
N ALA A 594 -27.10 -26.69 24.12
CA ALA A 594 -28.43 -26.79 24.71
C ALA A 594 -28.75 -25.61 25.65
N ALA A 595 -27.80 -25.22 26.52
CA ALA A 595 -27.98 -24.06 27.40
C ALA A 595 -28.18 -22.77 26.61
N LEU A 596 -27.39 -22.58 25.55
CA LEU A 596 -27.43 -21.41 24.69
C LEU A 596 -28.70 -21.33 23.84
N ALA A 597 -29.20 -22.48 23.36
CA ALA A 597 -30.45 -22.55 22.63
C ALA A 597 -31.67 -22.28 23.52
N SER A 598 -31.63 -22.70 24.79
CA SER A 598 -32.75 -22.55 25.72
C SER A 598 -32.82 -21.16 26.37
N ASP A 599 -31.68 -20.58 26.77
CA ASP A 599 -31.62 -19.32 27.50
C ASP A 599 -30.32 -18.55 27.20
N PRO A 600 -30.21 -17.96 26.00
CA PRO A 600 -29.00 -17.25 25.59
C PRO A 600 -28.70 -16.02 26.46
N VAL A 601 -29.72 -15.41 27.08
CA VAL A 601 -29.55 -14.22 27.94
C VAL A 601 -28.90 -14.60 29.27
N SER A 602 -29.32 -15.71 29.88
CA SER A 602 -28.64 -16.22 31.09
C SER A 602 -27.23 -16.69 30.78
N VAL A 603 -26.97 -17.33 29.63
CA VAL A 603 -25.60 -17.70 29.22
C VAL A 603 -24.74 -16.46 29.00
N GLN A 604 -25.26 -15.43 28.33
CA GLN A 604 -24.57 -14.15 28.16
C GLN A 604 -24.22 -13.51 29.51
N SER A 605 -25.19 -13.42 30.41
CA SER A 605 -24.97 -12.89 31.76
C SER A 605 -23.93 -13.72 32.52
N PHE A 606 -23.99 -15.05 32.40
CA PHE A 606 -23.01 -15.95 32.99
C PHE A 606 -21.59 -15.74 32.46
N LEU A 607 -21.41 -15.35 31.20
CA LEU A 607 -20.09 -15.09 30.64
C LEU A 607 -19.61 -13.65 30.93
N SER A 608 -20.48 -12.64 30.82
CA SER A 608 -20.04 -11.24 30.79
C SER A 608 -20.42 -10.40 32.01
N SER A 609 -21.30 -10.88 32.92
CA SER A 609 -21.81 -10.06 34.02
C SER A 609 -20.68 -9.52 34.88
N PHE A 610 -20.64 -8.19 35.00
CA PHE A 610 -19.68 -7.48 35.81
C PHE A 610 -20.27 -6.13 36.20
N THR A 611 -20.44 -5.89 37.49
CA THR A 611 -20.84 -4.59 38.02
C THR A 611 -19.90 -4.21 39.14
N LEU A 612 -19.42 -2.98 39.11
CA LEU A 612 -18.59 -2.41 40.15
C LEU A 612 -19.43 -1.52 41.05
N SER A 613 -19.15 -1.57 42.35
CA SER A 613 -19.74 -0.67 43.34
C SER A 613 -18.63 0.04 44.10
N ALA A 614 -18.77 1.35 44.24
CA ALA A 614 -17.93 2.17 45.09
C ALA A 614 -18.55 2.25 46.50
N SER A 615 -17.73 2.04 47.53
CA SER A 615 -18.13 2.12 48.93
C SER A 615 -17.15 3.00 49.71
N LEU A 616 -17.67 3.91 50.53
CA LEU A 616 -16.87 4.78 51.38
C LEU A 616 -16.43 3.99 52.63
N ALA A 617 -15.14 4.00 52.91
CA ALA A 617 -14.60 3.36 54.11
C ALA A 617 -15.06 4.11 55.38
N PRO A 618 -15.42 3.40 56.47
CA PRO A 618 -16.00 4.02 57.67
C PRO A 618 -15.03 4.85 58.52
N ALA A 619 -13.74 4.91 58.18
CA ALA A 619 -12.67 5.51 58.99
C ALA A 619 -12.11 6.84 58.44
N GLY A 620 -12.87 7.56 57.60
CA GLY A 620 -12.43 8.83 57.04
C GLY A 620 -12.47 10.00 58.03
N THR A 621 -11.50 10.92 57.94
CA THR A 621 -11.31 12.05 58.89
C THR A 621 -11.53 13.45 58.31
N GLY A 622 -11.80 13.57 57.00
CA GLY A 622 -12.05 14.85 56.31
C GLY A 622 -13.53 15.19 56.14
N SER A 623 -13.86 16.14 55.26
CA SER A 623 -15.22 16.71 55.14
C SER A 623 -16.26 15.84 54.43
N ILE A 624 -15.91 14.68 53.86
CA ILE A 624 -16.85 13.81 53.13
C ILE A 624 -17.77 13.08 54.11
N SER A 625 -19.08 13.21 53.92
CA SER A 625 -20.11 12.60 54.79
C SER A 625 -20.72 11.33 54.20
N ALA A 626 -20.90 11.28 52.88
CA ALA A 626 -21.48 10.12 52.19
C ALA A 626 -21.11 10.11 50.71
N ILE A 627 -21.23 8.94 50.07
CA ILE A 627 -21.21 8.80 48.62
C ILE A 627 -22.51 8.13 48.17
N SER A 628 -23.03 8.53 47.00
CA SER A 628 -24.23 7.95 46.38
C SER A 628 -24.10 7.93 44.86
N GLY A 629 -24.95 7.20 44.17
CA GLY A 629 -24.91 7.04 42.71
C GLY A 629 -24.49 5.65 42.26
N THR A 630 -24.20 5.51 40.97
CA THR A 630 -23.78 4.25 40.35
C THR A 630 -22.42 4.45 39.73
N TYR A 631 -21.43 3.70 40.20
CA TYR A 631 -20.07 3.81 39.69
C TYR A 631 -20.04 3.46 38.20
N THR A 632 -19.52 4.37 37.38
CA THR A 632 -19.44 4.21 35.91
C THR A 632 -18.01 3.97 35.41
N GLY A 633 -17.04 3.87 36.32
CA GLY A 633 -15.67 3.51 35.96
C GLY A 633 -15.55 2.04 35.55
N THR A 634 -14.49 1.73 34.81
CA THR A 634 -14.28 0.42 34.18
C THR A 634 -13.35 -0.52 34.95
N LYS A 635 -12.68 -0.02 36.00
CA LYS A 635 -11.68 -0.77 36.77
C LYS A 635 -12.03 -0.79 38.26
N ALA A 636 -11.80 -1.94 38.90
CA ALA A 636 -11.77 -2.02 40.36
C ALA A 636 -10.51 -1.35 40.91
N GLY A 637 -10.53 -0.92 42.17
CA GLY A 637 -9.41 -0.22 42.78
C GLY A 637 -9.79 0.58 44.01
N SER A 638 -8.96 1.52 44.40
CA SER A 638 -9.20 2.38 45.56
C SER A 638 -8.91 3.83 45.25
N TYR A 639 -9.81 4.73 45.65
CA TYR A 639 -9.56 6.17 45.65
C TYR A 639 -9.07 6.59 47.04
N ALA A 640 -7.86 7.13 47.11
CA ALA A 640 -7.37 7.87 48.27
C ALA A 640 -7.70 9.35 48.06
N ILE A 641 -8.59 9.90 48.89
CA ILE A 641 -9.06 11.28 48.78
C ILE A 641 -8.46 12.09 49.92
N THR A 642 -7.70 13.12 49.58
CA THR A 642 -7.13 14.08 50.52
C THR A 642 -7.96 15.36 50.49
N ASP A 643 -8.39 15.82 51.66
CA ASP A 643 -9.11 17.08 51.88
C ASP A 643 -8.17 18.08 52.56
N ASP A 644 -8.03 19.27 51.99
CA ASP A 644 -7.18 20.33 52.54
C ASP A 644 -7.86 21.13 53.67
N GLY A 645 -9.14 20.86 53.96
CA GLY A 645 -9.95 21.56 54.96
C GLY A 645 -10.40 22.95 54.54
N SER A 646 -10.02 23.40 53.35
CA SER A 646 -10.41 24.67 52.71
C SER A 646 -11.38 24.47 51.55
N GLY A 647 -11.83 23.23 51.35
CA GLY A 647 -12.79 22.86 50.33
C GLY A 647 -12.15 22.34 49.03
N ASN A 648 -10.84 22.06 48.99
CA ASN A 648 -10.26 21.35 47.85
C ASN A 648 -10.01 19.88 48.19
N LEU A 649 -10.53 19.02 47.32
CA LEU A 649 -10.41 17.57 47.40
C LEU A 649 -9.55 17.05 46.25
N THR A 650 -8.58 16.22 46.57
CA THR A 650 -7.71 15.53 45.61
C THR A 650 -7.91 14.03 45.76
N ALA A 651 -8.47 13.38 44.75
CA ALA A 651 -8.69 11.93 44.73
C ALA A 651 -7.69 11.24 43.79
N VAL A 652 -6.84 10.38 44.35
CA VAL A 652 -5.90 9.52 43.62
C VAL A 652 -6.49 8.12 43.53
N PHE A 653 -6.84 7.69 42.34
CA PHE A 653 -7.27 6.32 42.05
C PHE A 653 -6.08 5.42 41.82
N THR A 654 -6.00 4.33 42.57
CA THR A 654 -5.07 3.22 42.35
C THR A 654 -5.86 2.02 41.82
N PRO A 655 -5.71 1.69 40.52
CA PRO A 655 -6.30 0.49 39.94
C PRO A 655 -5.82 -0.79 40.64
N ALA A 656 -6.72 -1.77 40.79
CA ALA A 656 -6.39 -3.06 41.39
C ALA A 656 -5.46 -3.93 40.50
N ASP A 657 -5.34 -3.59 39.21
CA ASP A 657 -4.49 -4.28 38.22
C ASP A 657 -3.07 -3.76 38.15
N GLY A 658 -2.68 -2.86 39.06
CA GLY A 658 -1.35 -2.24 39.06
C GLY A 658 -1.15 -1.25 37.92
N GLY A 659 -2.22 -0.83 37.24
CA GLY A 659 -2.17 0.26 36.26
C GLY A 659 -1.75 1.61 36.87
N PRO A 660 -1.42 2.61 36.03
CA PRO A 660 -1.00 3.92 36.51
C PRO A 660 -2.09 4.57 37.35
N THR A 661 -1.66 5.26 38.41
CA THR A 661 -2.59 6.03 39.24
C THR A 661 -3.15 7.21 38.46
N THR A 662 -4.40 7.58 38.73
CA THR A 662 -5.04 8.75 38.11
C THR A 662 -5.50 9.71 39.20
N THR A 663 -5.31 11.00 38.99
CA THR A 663 -5.66 12.03 39.98
C THR A 663 -6.79 12.88 39.44
N SER A 664 -7.78 13.14 40.29
CA SER A 664 -8.90 14.04 40.02
C SER A 664 -9.03 15.03 41.17
N ASN A 665 -9.46 16.25 40.86
CA ASN A 665 -9.58 17.33 41.84
C ASN A 665 -11.01 17.90 41.80
N ALA A 666 -11.49 18.37 42.93
CA ALA A 666 -12.75 19.11 43.02
C ALA A 666 -12.69 20.18 44.11
N THR A 667 -13.38 21.29 43.88
CA THR A 667 -13.62 22.31 44.91
C THR A 667 -15.06 22.19 45.39
N VAL A 668 -15.27 22.24 46.70
CA VAL A 668 -16.55 22.04 47.37
C VAL A 668 -16.75 23.06 48.49
N ILE A 669 -18.00 23.22 48.91
CA ILE A 669 -18.41 24.04 50.06
C ILE A 669 -19.07 23.15 51.13
N ALA A 670 -19.15 23.65 52.36
CA ALA A 670 -19.89 22.98 53.43
C ALA A 670 -21.36 22.73 53.03
N ASN A 671 -21.88 21.54 53.33
CA ASN A 671 -23.19 21.03 52.86
C ASN A 671 -23.34 20.94 51.33
N GLY A 672 -22.25 21.07 50.56
CA GLY A 672 -22.22 20.90 49.12
C GLY A 672 -22.02 19.43 48.69
N SER A 673 -21.84 19.23 47.39
CA SER A 673 -21.52 17.92 46.80
C SER A 673 -20.67 18.08 45.53
N THR A 674 -19.98 17.02 45.11
CA THR A 674 -19.25 16.97 43.84
C THR A 674 -19.42 15.64 43.13
N THR A 675 -19.44 15.65 41.80
CA THR A 675 -19.48 14.47 40.93
C THR A 675 -18.18 14.25 40.16
N SER A 676 -17.18 15.13 40.35
CA SER A 676 -15.97 15.17 39.52
C SER A 676 -14.84 14.26 40.05
N LEU A 677 -14.94 13.79 41.29
CA LEU A 677 -13.88 12.99 41.92
C LEU A 677 -13.94 11.50 41.56
N ILE A 678 -15.14 10.95 41.43
CA ILE A 678 -15.34 9.51 41.21
C ILE A 678 -16.39 9.35 40.12
N PRO A 679 -16.07 8.68 38.99
CA PRO A 679 -17.00 8.51 37.87
C PRO A 679 -18.34 7.91 38.31
N GLY A 680 -19.42 8.65 38.03
CA GLY A 680 -20.80 8.22 38.30
C GLY A 680 -21.25 8.35 39.76
N MET A 681 -20.37 8.80 40.66
CA MET A 681 -20.68 8.95 42.08
C MET A 681 -20.81 10.42 42.45
N THR A 682 -21.78 10.71 43.31
CA THR A 682 -21.93 11.99 44.02
C THR A 682 -21.31 11.88 45.40
N VAL A 683 -20.30 12.68 45.67
CA VAL A 683 -19.63 12.82 46.97
C VAL A 683 -20.27 13.98 47.72
N SER A 684 -20.89 13.71 48.86
CA SER A 684 -21.56 14.71 49.71
C SER A 684 -20.64 15.20 50.82
N ILE A 685 -20.69 16.49 51.11
CA ILE A 685 -19.82 17.16 52.06
C ILE A 685 -20.61 17.53 53.32
N GLY A 686 -20.02 17.29 54.48
CA GLY A 686 -20.61 17.61 55.77
C GLY A 686 -20.74 19.12 56.03
N PRO A 687 -21.33 19.50 57.17
CA PRO A 687 -21.57 20.91 57.53
C PRO A 687 -20.31 21.67 57.94
N VAL A 688 -19.19 20.97 58.20
CA VAL A 688 -17.91 21.57 58.59
C VAL A 688 -16.83 21.06 57.65
N LEU A 689 -16.04 21.98 57.10
CA LEU A 689 -14.85 21.63 56.32
C LEU A 689 -13.69 21.32 57.29
N GLN A 690 -13.06 20.16 57.10
CA GLN A 690 -11.99 19.66 57.93
C GLN A 690 -10.95 18.95 57.06
N ALA A 691 -9.68 19.26 57.29
CA ALA A 691 -8.58 18.56 56.64
C ALA A 691 -8.51 17.10 57.10
N GLY A 692 -8.34 16.17 56.17
CA GLY A 692 -8.31 14.75 56.48
C GLY A 692 -8.31 13.88 55.23
N ASN A 693 -8.31 12.57 55.45
CA ASN A 693 -8.23 11.58 54.38
C ASN A 693 -9.47 10.70 54.37
N HIS A 694 -9.90 10.32 53.17
CA HIS A 694 -10.99 9.37 52.92
C HIS A 694 -10.51 8.28 51.96
N THR A 695 -11.09 7.10 52.07
CA THR A 695 -10.84 6.00 51.13
C THR A 695 -12.15 5.50 50.57
N VAL A 696 -12.26 5.46 49.23
CA VAL A 696 -13.39 4.82 48.56
C VAL A 696 -12.90 3.58 47.85
N THR A 697 -13.40 2.42 48.26
CA THR A 697 -13.05 1.13 47.63
C THR A 697 -14.06 0.81 46.54
N VAL A 698 -13.56 0.53 45.34
CA VAL A 698 -14.32 0.04 44.21
C VAL A 698 -14.06 -1.45 44.05
N ALA A 699 -15.10 -2.25 44.28
CA ALA A 699 -15.05 -3.70 44.15
C ALA A 699 -16.23 -4.21 43.33
N ALA A 700 -16.11 -5.42 42.80
CA ALA A 700 -17.21 -6.06 42.06
C ALA A 700 -18.37 -6.39 43.00
N SER A 701 -19.54 -5.83 42.71
CA SER A 701 -20.82 -6.20 43.33
C SER A 701 -21.48 -7.38 42.63
N SER A 702 -21.21 -7.56 41.34
CA SER A 702 -21.50 -8.76 40.56
C SER A 702 -20.32 -9.08 39.65
N ALA A 703 -19.94 -10.36 39.54
CA ALA A 703 -18.88 -10.80 38.64
C ALA A 703 -19.06 -12.27 38.24
N SER A 704 -19.13 -12.52 36.93
CA SER A 704 -19.05 -13.85 36.37
C SER A 704 -17.71 -14.53 36.66
N VAL A 705 -17.69 -15.86 36.60
CA VAL A 705 -16.44 -16.62 36.73
C VAL A 705 -15.43 -16.21 35.64
N VAL A 706 -15.89 -15.97 34.42
CA VAL A 706 -15.04 -15.50 33.31
C VAL A 706 -14.41 -14.14 33.64
N ARG A 707 -15.19 -13.20 34.18
CA ARG A 707 -14.69 -11.87 34.60
C ARG A 707 -13.72 -11.95 35.77
N GLN A 708 -13.93 -12.85 36.72
CA GLN A 708 -12.95 -13.10 37.80
C GLN A 708 -11.62 -13.62 37.25
N ILE A 709 -11.66 -14.55 36.29
CA ILE A 709 -10.46 -15.02 35.58
C ILE A 709 -9.81 -13.87 34.81
N GLU A 710 -10.59 -13.03 34.13
CA GLU A 710 -10.09 -11.85 33.41
C GLU A 710 -9.31 -10.93 34.33
N THR A 711 -9.92 -10.47 35.43
CA THR A 711 -9.26 -9.60 36.41
C THR A 711 -8.01 -10.25 37.00
N PHE A 712 -8.06 -11.55 37.29
CA PHE A 712 -6.87 -12.25 37.78
C PHE A 712 -5.74 -12.23 36.74
N LEU A 713 -6.02 -12.56 35.48
CA LEU A 713 -5.03 -12.59 34.41
C LEU A 713 -4.46 -11.20 34.13
N GLU A 714 -5.29 -10.15 34.15
CA GLU A 714 -4.84 -8.75 34.06
C GLU A 714 -3.86 -8.42 35.18
N ASN A 715 -4.16 -8.83 36.42
CA ASN A 715 -3.29 -8.58 37.57
C ASN A 715 -1.99 -9.40 37.53
N GLN A 716 -1.96 -10.54 36.84
CA GLN A 716 -0.73 -11.37 36.76
C GLN A 716 0.18 -10.98 35.59
N ALA A 717 -0.40 -10.64 34.43
CA ALA A 717 0.33 -10.38 33.19
C ALA A 717 0.37 -8.89 32.77
N GLY A 718 -0.33 -8.00 33.49
CA GLY A 718 -0.29 -6.56 33.25
C GLY A 718 1.05 -5.90 33.61
N ALA A 719 1.18 -4.60 33.30
CA ALA A 719 2.43 -3.83 33.40
C ALA A 719 3.01 -3.68 34.84
N GLY A 720 2.29 -4.15 35.87
CA GLY A 720 2.78 -4.26 37.26
C GLY A 720 2.51 -5.63 37.89
N GLY A 721 2.22 -6.64 37.06
CA GLY A 721 1.85 -7.97 37.50
C GLY A 721 3.02 -8.79 38.05
N MET A 722 2.70 -9.87 38.75
CA MET A 722 3.72 -10.74 39.36
C MET A 722 4.66 -11.36 38.33
N LEU A 723 4.17 -11.70 37.13
CA LEU A 723 4.98 -12.33 36.10
C LEU A 723 5.96 -11.36 35.44
N THR A 724 5.53 -10.12 35.17
CA THR A 724 6.41 -9.09 34.59
C THR A 724 7.50 -8.69 35.58
N LEU A 725 7.15 -8.48 36.85
CA LEU A 725 8.14 -8.22 37.91
C LEU A 725 9.15 -9.37 38.07
N ARG A 726 8.72 -10.61 37.83
CA ARG A 726 9.59 -11.79 37.89
C ARG A 726 10.52 -11.86 36.67
N GLU A 727 10.04 -11.48 35.50
CA GLU A 727 10.84 -11.36 34.28
C GLU A 727 11.93 -10.29 34.45
N ASP A 728 11.56 -9.10 34.91
CA ASP A 728 12.47 -7.98 35.19
C ASP A 728 13.54 -8.37 36.22
N ALA A 729 13.15 -9.13 37.25
CA ALA A 729 14.08 -9.62 38.26
C ALA A 729 15.13 -10.58 37.67
N TYR A 730 14.75 -11.47 36.74
CA TYR A 730 15.71 -12.35 36.08
C TYR A 730 16.60 -11.60 35.09
N GLU A 731 16.06 -10.60 34.41
CA GLU A 731 16.84 -9.70 33.56
C GLU A 731 17.90 -8.93 34.34
N ALA A 732 17.53 -8.36 35.50
CA ALA A 732 18.48 -7.67 36.38
C ALA A 732 19.60 -8.61 36.85
N VAL A 733 19.28 -9.86 37.18
CA VAL A 733 20.28 -10.88 37.55
C VAL A 733 21.20 -11.22 36.37
N SER A 734 20.64 -11.41 35.17
CA SER A 734 21.44 -11.69 33.97
C SER A 734 22.43 -10.55 33.67
N ASN A 735 21.94 -9.30 33.73
CA ASN A 735 22.76 -8.11 33.52
C ASN A 735 23.88 -7.95 34.57
N ASP A 736 23.62 -8.24 35.86
CA ASP A 736 24.67 -8.23 36.90
C ASP A 736 25.75 -9.30 36.64
N ILE A 737 25.34 -10.52 36.25
CA ILE A 737 26.30 -11.60 35.95
C ILE A 737 27.14 -11.25 34.72
N GLN A 738 26.53 -10.69 33.67
CA GLN A 738 27.24 -10.26 32.46
C GLN A 738 28.26 -9.16 32.78
N ALA A 739 27.89 -8.15 33.58
CA ALA A 739 28.83 -7.10 34.01
C ALA A 739 30.01 -7.67 34.81
N ARG A 740 29.79 -8.70 35.64
CA ARG A 740 30.86 -9.41 36.35
C ARG A 740 31.77 -10.19 35.41
N MET A 741 31.19 -10.83 34.39
CA MET A 741 31.95 -11.54 33.36
C MET A 741 32.85 -10.59 32.60
N ASP A 742 32.33 -9.44 32.16
CA ASP A 742 33.09 -8.43 31.43
C ASP A 742 34.26 -7.90 32.26
N ASN A 743 34.05 -7.63 33.56
CA ASN A 743 35.12 -7.22 34.47
C ASN A 743 36.21 -8.29 34.64
N ILE A 744 35.81 -9.57 34.72
CA ILE A 744 36.76 -10.68 34.84
C ILE A 744 37.54 -10.87 33.54
N GLN A 745 36.87 -10.76 32.39
CA GLN A 745 37.50 -10.87 31.07
C GLN A 745 38.53 -9.76 30.88
N GLU A 746 38.16 -8.51 31.16
CA GLU A 746 39.07 -7.38 31.05
C GLU A 746 40.30 -7.54 31.96
N ARG A 747 40.11 -8.08 33.18
CA ARG A 747 41.24 -8.41 34.08
C ARG A 747 42.13 -9.52 33.53
N ILE A 748 41.55 -10.56 32.92
CA ILE A 748 42.31 -11.63 32.27
C ILE A 748 43.15 -11.05 31.13
N ASP A 749 42.56 -10.19 30.29
CA ASP A 749 43.24 -9.59 29.14
C ASP A 749 44.39 -8.68 29.58
N ARG A 750 44.17 -7.78 30.54
CA ARG A 750 45.23 -6.92 31.09
C ARG A 750 46.39 -7.73 31.68
N GLU A 751 46.08 -8.83 32.35
CA GLU A 751 47.12 -9.71 32.89
C GLU A 751 47.86 -10.50 31.82
N MET A 752 47.16 -10.97 30.77
CA MET A 752 47.79 -11.60 29.60
C MET A 752 48.79 -10.65 28.94
N ASP A 753 48.41 -9.39 28.75
CA ASP A 753 49.30 -8.37 28.18
C ASP A 753 50.52 -8.11 29.07
N ASN A 754 50.32 -8.06 30.39
CA ASN A 754 51.42 -7.90 31.34
C ASN A 754 52.38 -9.09 31.30
N LEU A 755 51.84 -10.32 31.28
CA LEU A 755 52.64 -11.55 31.18
C LEU A 755 53.41 -11.58 29.86
N ARG A 756 52.76 -11.31 28.72
CA ARG A 756 53.43 -11.22 27.40
C ARG A 756 54.57 -10.20 27.41
N ARG A 757 54.36 -9.03 28.01
CA ARG A 757 55.41 -8.01 28.14
C ARG A 757 56.59 -8.52 28.99
N LYS A 758 56.31 -9.17 30.12
CA LYS A 758 57.35 -9.75 30.99
C LYS A 758 58.12 -10.86 30.29
N PHE A 759 57.44 -11.75 29.57
CA PHE A 759 58.09 -12.82 28.81
C PHE A 759 58.92 -12.29 27.64
N SER A 760 58.44 -11.28 26.91
CA SER A 760 59.22 -10.61 25.86
C SER A 760 60.50 -9.94 26.41
N LEU A 761 60.41 -9.27 27.57
CA LEU A 761 61.60 -8.70 28.23
C LEU A 761 62.58 -9.79 28.67
N MET A 762 62.07 -10.94 29.13
CA MET A 762 62.88 -12.08 29.52
C MET A 762 63.59 -12.71 28.31
N GLU A 763 62.91 -12.84 27.17
CA GLU A 763 63.49 -13.28 25.90
C GLU A 763 64.59 -12.33 25.42
N GLN A 764 64.37 -11.02 25.49
CA GLN A 764 65.40 -10.02 25.15
C GLN A 764 66.61 -10.10 26.08
N ALA A 765 66.38 -10.28 27.39
CA ALA A 765 67.45 -10.47 28.36
C ALA A 765 68.23 -11.77 28.09
N GLN A 766 67.56 -12.84 27.72
CA GLN A 766 68.16 -14.12 27.36
C GLN A 766 68.97 -14.00 26.05
N ALA A 767 68.44 -13.34 25.03
CA ALA A 767 69.16 -13.10 23.78
C ALA A 767 70.45 -12.30 24.02
N ARG A 768 70.41 -11.28 24.88
CA ARG A 768 71.61 -10.53 25.32
C ARG A 768 72.59 -11.40 26.10
N ALA A 769 72.10 -12.26 27.00
CA ALA A 769 72.97 -13.18 27.75
C ALA A 769 73.65 -14.19 26.81
N GLN A 770 72.93 -14.71 25.82
CA GLN A 770 73.50 -15.59 24.78
C GLN A 770 74.52 -14.87 23.90
N SER A 771 74.26 -13.62 23.50
CA SER A 771 75.25 -12.83 22.73
C SER A 771 76.50 -12.54 23.55
N ILE A 772 76.36 -12.25 24.84
CA ILE A 772 77.50 -12.06 25.76
C ILE A 772 78.29 -13.35 25.91
N MET A 773 77.62 -14.50 26.08
CA MET A 773 78.29 -15.80 26.15
C MET A 773 79.02 -16.15 24.86
N ALA A 774 78.41 -15.90 23.69
CA ALA A 774 79.06 -16.10 22.40
C ALA A 774 80.28 -15.18 22.21
N ALA A 775 80.17 -13.92 22.63
CA ALA A 775 81.28 -12.96 22.62
C ALA A 775 82.40 -13.38 23.58
N LEU A 776 82.08 -13.89 24.76
CA LEU A 776 83.04 -14.45 25.72
C LEU A 776 83.73 -15.70 25.18
N GLN A 777 83.01 -16.59 24.50
CA GLN A 777 83.60 -17.75 23.86
C GLN A 777 84.56 -17.33 22.72
N GLN A 778 84.18 -16.35 21.89
CA GLN A 778 85.07 -15.80 20.86
C GLN A 778 86.28 -15.07 21.47
N ALA A 779 86.11 -14.35 22.56
CA ALA A 779 87.21 -13.70 23.29
C ALA A 779 88.16 -14.74 23.91
N MET A 780 87.65 -15.84 24.48
CA MET A 780 88.48 -16.95 24.95
C MET A 780 89.26 -17.61 23.82
N VAL A 781 88.66 -17.81 22.65
CA VAL A 781 89.35 -18.35 21.47
C VAL A 781 90.46 -17.40 20.99
N LYS A 782 90.22 -16.08 21.00
CA LYS A 782 91.26 -15.08 20.70
C LYS A 782 92.39 -15.09 21.72
N VAL A 783 92.06 -15.15 23.02
CA VAL A 783 93.06 -15.18 24.10
C VAL A 783 93.89 -16.47 24.06
N SER A 784 93.28 -17.63 23.78
CA SER A 784 94.01 -18.90 23.62
C SER A 784 94.93 -18.89 22.39
N SER A 785 94.56 -18.15 21.32
CA SER A 785 95.41 -18.00 20.14
C SER A 785 96.58 -17.01 20.35
N SER A 786 96.46 -16.06 21.28
CA SER A 786 97.55 -15.11 21.61
C SER A 786 98.58 -15.64 22.60
N SER A 787 98.26 -16.68 23.36
CA SER A 787 99.21 -17.36 24.27
C SER A 787 100.02 -18.47 23.58
N SER A 788 100.04 -18.49 22.25
CA SER A 788 100.79 -19.44 21.44
C SER A 788 101.54 -18.72 20.31
N GLN A 789 102.34 -17.71 20.67
CA GLN A 789 103.54 -17.28 19.92
C GLN A 789 104.61 -16.81 20.90
#